data_AF-A0A483AM47-F1
#
_entry.id   AF-A0A483AM47-F1
#
_cell.length_a   1.000
_cell.length_b   1.000
_cell.length_c   1.000
_cell.angle_alpha   90.00
_cell.angle_beta   90.00
_cell.angle_gamma   90.00
#
_symmetry.space_group_name_H-M   'P 1'
#
loop_
_entity.id
_entity.type
_entity.pdbx_description
1 polymer ?
#
loop_
_entity_poly.entity_id
_entity_poly.type
_entity_poly.pdbx_seq_one_letter_code
_entity_poly.pdbx_strand_id
1 'polypeptide(L)'
;MKKQLSNPFSTGGGGERFEANIQAAFVTLMLSGGYAPCLPTWPIVKLKLQGAVDGYATDDLIVFVENPANNNERRRLLGQVKNSITITIKNKLFAEVIQAAWSDFNNPDVFTKGKDVIALITGPINTTDTDGVNGLLEHARHASDVADFITKVKRAKFCSNNVRNKLKAFREQLKAANEGSDVTEEELYQFLKHFHLLNYDLAKEKGIVLSLLQSHISQFNKDTSPHSIWCEILVEVQNFNQNAGTITLDTLSDDLVEYFKPKARDHIPEEFTKENVEGDREAQPATDWGHHATAQKLALATLIGSWNEGNEADIKVVTQIVGEDYSNWITNLRETLQIHDCPLSYKNGLWRFKDRLKSWQELGSRLFDGHLDTFKDTVLEVLQVDDPSFELPSEERYAAAIHGKVLPHSRNLREGLAETLALIGNRANSLTHCTQGKANTIAVLSVRELFKESDWIRWGSLNSILPILSEANPNEFLLAVENAINASSSPFDELFDQEDAGAFGGNYITGLLWALEGIAWEEAYLSRTTVVLAEIAAHDPGGNWANRPSNSLTDIFLPWKPHTLASVEKRQAALEIICREKPEVAWKLLESLLPNQHSTTFGTHKPSWRKTIPEDWKKGVTNSEYWEQSRFCAELIVEQADFDVVKLASLVGNYHHLPSPASTTLRGKLLSDHCLDLSEQDRMPLWDALCKLIARHRKFPKAGWSLGNDSLLPMEEIANQLAPKSPTLLNRRLFSDSRKQEKLFQKQKSAIEDILSEGGVSQVLKFASTVSKAGLVGEVMADLDQPEFDAALLPALLDKTNHKLWSLVTAYCRHRKLMGNWQWFDDINKTDWEPKQIALLLCTLPFEKNSWDRAARLLGENEGDYWNNTSVNTYQTEEDTEHALRKLLEFNRPSAAIEGFSIDLFKKKNINLELACTALLALAQIEDPTGKIDSYHITKIIKALQGNAATDQDKLFQIEWAYLPLLDWHSDGDGSPVTLENRLASDPNFFCELIQLTYRAKGEESKENPSPKQRNIATNAYRLLSTWKIVPSTQAGGEFNPNTFTQWLSQTEKIVQASGHYNVAMIQLGNVLVNAPEEPDGLWIHPVIAKAMNSKERSDLRDGYSTGIYNSRGVHTIDPEAKPERTLAKKYQQRADQVDNAGYQRLATTLRDVADSYNRDAERINSENDVPY
;
A
#
# COMPACT_ATOMS: atom_id res chain seq x y z
N MET A 1 48.98 51.88 31.12
CA MET A 1 48.70 51.65 29.68
C MET A 1 47.43 50.80 29.59
N LYS A 2 46.52 51.06 28.64
CA LYS A 2 45.47 50.08 28.28
C LYS A 2 46.03 49.19 27.16
N LYS A 3 45.96 47.86 27.28
CA LYS A 3 46.11 46.97 26.12
C LYS A 3 44.99 47.31 25.13
N GLN A 4 45.31 47.46 23.84
CA GLN A 4 44.28 47.38 22.81
C GLN A 4 43.75 45.95 22.80
N LEU A 5 42.42 45.81 22.75
CA LEU A 5 41.78 44.51 22.53
C LEU A 5 41.86 44.22 21.03
N SER A 6 42.58 43.16 20.66
CA SER A 6 42.57 42.63 19.30
C SER A 6 41.18 42.09 18.96
N ASN A 7 40.81 42.17 17.68
CA ASN A 7 39.59 41.55 17.17
C ASN A 7 39.66 40.02 17.39
N PRO A 8 38.63 39.36 17.98
CA PRO A 8 38.56 37.91 18.12
C PRO A 8 38.96 37.14 16.85
N PHE A 9 38.55 37.62 15.67
CA PHE A 9 38.90 37.03 14.37
C PHE A 9 40.42 36.98 14.11
N SER A 10 41.15 38.01 14.54
CA SER A 10 42.61 38.11 14.39
C SER A 10 43.39 37.35 15.47
N THR A 11 42.74 36.97 16.57
CA THR A 11 43.33 36.12 17.63
C THR A 11 42.97 34.63 17.50
N GLY A 12 42.02 34.29 16.61
CA GLY A 12 41.56 32.91 16.37
C GLY A 12 41.86 32.40 14.97
N GLY A 13 43.00 32.76 14.38
CA GLY A 13 43.46 32.22 13.08
C GLY A 13 42.60 32.56 11.86
N GLY A 14 41.65 33.51 11.96
CA GLY A 14 40.66 33.76 10.90
C GLY A 14 41.26 34.22 9.56
N GLY A 15 42.45 34.81 9.57
CA GLY A 15 43.21 35.13 8.35
C GLY A 15 43.71 33.88 7.64
N GLU A 16 44.38 32.99 8.39
CA GLU A 16 44.92 31.71 7.92
C GLU A 16 43.81 30.77 7.44
N ARG A 17 42.67 30.71 8.16
CA ARG A 17 41.47 29.96 7.72
C ARG A 17 40.91 30.49 6.40
N PHE A 18 40.95 31.81 6.17
CA PHE A 18 40.53 32.37 4.88
C PHE A 18 41.53 32.04 3.77
N GLU A 19 42.83 32.11 4.05
CA GLU A 19 43.89 31.74 3.08
C GLU A 19 43.77 30.28 2.63
N ALA A 20 43.67 29.34 3.57
CA ALA A 20 43.44 27.92 3.29
C ALA A 20 42.17 27.69 2.47
N ASN A 21 41.07 28.39 2.78
CA ASN A 21 39.83 28.30 2.00
C ASN A 21 39.99 28.80 0.55
N ILE A 22 40.80 29.84 0.30
CA ILE A 22 41.10 30.32 -1.05
C ILE A 22 41.96 29.30 -1.81
N GLN A 23 43.04 28.82 -1.19
CA GLN A 23 43.94 27.84 -1.80
C GLN A 23 43.19 26.53 -2.14
N ALA A 24 42.31 26.05 -1.24
CA ALA A 24 41.43 24.91 -1.48
C ALA A 24 40.45 25.13 -2.64
N ALA A 25 39.92 26.34 -2.85
CA ALA A 25 39.10 26.64 -4.02
C ALA A 25 39.88 26.47 -5.33
N PHE A 26 41.16 26.84 -5.36
CA PHE A 26 42.04 26.62 -6.52
C PHE A 26 42.46 25.15 -6.68
N VAL A 27 42.66 24.38 -5.59
CA VAL A 27 42.88 22.93 -5.67
C VAL A 27 41.64 22.19 -6.19
N THR A 28 40.43 22.55 -5.75
CA THR A 28 39.17 22.01 -6.30
C THR A 28 39.03 22.29 -7.80
N LEU A 29 39.45 23.49 -8.27
CA LEU A 29 39.51 23.78 -9.69
C LEU A 29 40.57 22.93 -10.41
N MET A 30 41.75 22.72 -9.84
CA MET A 30 42.79 21.86 -10.42
C MET A 30 42.34 20.40 -10.55
N LEU A 31 41.79 19.82 -9.48
CA LEU A 31 41.28 18.43 -9.45
C LEU A 31 40.20 18.19 -10.51
N SER A 32 39.34 19.18 -10.76
CA SER A 32 38.26 19.11 -11.75
C SER A 32 38.67 19.51 -13.18
N GLY A 33 39.97 19.75 -13.44
CA GLY A 33 40.47 20.22 -14.75
C GLY A 33 40.03 21.65 -15.12
N GLY A 34 39.59 22.43 -14.13
CA GLY A 34 39.08 23.79 -14.27
C GLY A 34 40.15 24.87 -14.46
N TYR A 35 39.67 26.10 -14.62
CA TYR A 35 40.46 27.25 -15.09
C TYR A 35 40.67 28.28 -13.99
N ALA A 36 41.87 28.87 -13.94
CA ALA A 36 42.15 29.99 -13.05
C ALA A 36 41.49 31.30 -13.54
N PRO A 37 40.91 32.13 -12.64
CA PRO A 37 40.45 33.47 -13.01
C PRO A 37 41.61 34.34 -13.52
N CYS A 38 41.28 35.34 -14.34
CA CYS A 38 42.20 36.35 -14.88
C CYS A 38 43.28 35.85 -15.86
N LEU A 39 43.42 34.53 -16.03
CA LEU A 39 44.24 33.88 -17.05
C LEU A 39 43.36 33.37 -18.21
N PRO A 40 43.94 32.92 -19.35
CA PRO A 40 43.20 32.19 -20.38
C PRO A 40 42.52 30.92 -19.83
N THR A 41 41.55 30.39 -20.56
CA THR A 41 40.85 29.13 -20.25
C THR A 41 41.75 27.92 -20.52
N TRP A 42 42.82 27.81 -19.75
CA TRP A 42 43.83 26.75 -19.74
C TRP A 42 43.78 26.07 -18.36
N PRO A 43 43.81 24.73 -18.29
CA PRO A 43 43.67 24.01 -17.02
C PRO A 43 44.80 24.39 -16.07
N ILE A 44 44.48 24.44 -14.77
CA ILE A 44 45.49 24.50 -13.71
C ILE A 44 46.24 23.15 -13.70
N VAL A 45 47.57 23.20 -13.77
CA VAL A 45 48.43 22.00 -13.75
C VAL A 45 49.32 21.91 -12.51
N LYS A 46 49.51 23.03 -11.82
CA LYS A 46 50.33 23.14 -10.62
C LYS A 46 49.90 24.33 -9.78
N LEU A 47 49.93 24.14 -8.47
CA LEU A 47 49.78 25.18 -7.44
C LEU A 47 51.03 25.17 -6.55
N LYS A 48 51.41 26.32 -6.02
CA LYS A 48 52.45 26.42 -4.99
C LYS A 48 52.01 27.39 -3.90
N LEU A 49 52.14 26.98 -2.65
CA LEU A 49 51.73 27.74 -1.48
C LEU A 49 52.98 28.32 -0.82
N GLN A 50 52.89 29.52 -0.25
CA GLN A 50 53.98 30.18 0.49
C GLN A 50 55.29 30.27 -0.34
N GLY A 51 55.18 30.85 -1.53
CA GLY A 51 56.20 30.85 -2.59
C GLY A 51 57.51 31.61 -2.33
N ALA A 52 57.67 32.26 -1.18
CA ALA A 52 58.82 33.11 -0.85
C ALA A 52 60.19 32.41 -0.96
N VAL A 53 60.23 31.10 -0.73
CA VAL A 53 61.45 30.27 -0.84
C VAL A 53 62.03 30.25 -2.27
N ASP A 54 61.19 30.47 -3.28
CA ASP A 54 61.56 30.45 -4.71
C ASP A 54 61.71 31.87 -5.29
N GLY A 55 61.78 32.90 -4.45
CA GLY A 55 62.03 34.29 -4.85
C GLY A 55 60.81 35.10 -5.26
N TYR A 56 59.59 34.58 -5.06
CA TYR A 56 58.34 35.34 -5.22
C TYR A 56 58.12 36.24 -3.98
N ALA A 57 57.86 37.53 -4.19
CA ALA A 57 57.49 38.45 -3.11
C ALA A 57 55.98 38.40 -2.78
N THR A 58 55.16 38.02 -3.76
CA THR A 58 53.70 37.81 -3.68
C THR A 58 53.44 36.31 -3.53
N ASP A 59 53.39 35.82 -2.30
CA ASP A 59 53.77 34.46 -1.94
C ASP A 59 52.63 33.51 -1.51
N ASP A 60 51.52 34.03 -0.96
CA ASP A 60 50.46 33.18 -0.37
C ASP A 60 49.93 32.08 -1.34
N LEU A 61 49.79 32.38 -2.64
CA LEU A 61 49.29 31.42 -3.65
C LEU A 61 49.84 31.69 -5.06
N ILE A 62 50.63 30.77 -5.62
CA ILE A 62 51.08 30.79 -7.02
C ILE A 62 50.32 29.73 -7.83
N VAL A 63 49.70 30.14 -8.94
CA VAL A 63 48.90 29.26 -9.82
C VAL A 63 49.53 29.16 -11.21
N PHE A 64 49.73 27.94 -11.70
CA PHE A 64 50.30 27.66 -13.02
C PHE A 64 49.24 27.01 -13.92
N VAL A 65 49.02 27.58 -15.10
CA VAL A 65 48.17 27.02 -16.16
C VAL A 65 48.98 26.71 -17.42
N GLU A 66 48.57 25.70 -18.18
CA GLU A 66 49.28 25.20 -19.37
C GLU A 66 48.36 25.10 -20.59
N ASN A 67 48.82 25.57 -21.74
CA ASN A 67 48.04 25.59 -22.98
C ASN A 67 47.84 24.15 -23.54
N PRO A 68 46.60 23.61 -23.59
CA PRO A 68 46.34 22.24 -24.05
C PRO A 68 46.70 21.97 -25.52
N ALA A 69 46.90 23.02 -26.33
CA ALA A 69 47.36 22.90 -27.72
C ALA A 69 48.88 23.06 -27.87
N ASN A 70 49.60 23.44 -26.81
CA ASN A 70 51.05 23.61 -26.79
C ASN A 70 51.59 23.59 -25.35
N ASN A 71 51.92 22.40 -24.85
CA ASN A 71 52.41 22.16 -23.48
C ASN A 71 53.64 23.00 -23.06
N ASN A 72 54.39 23.55 -24.02
CA ASN A 72 55.52 24.45 -23.74
C ASN A 72 55.09 25.90 -23.42
N GLU A 73 53.80 26.25 -23.53
CA GLU A 73 53.28 27.56 -23.14
C GLU A 73 52.52 27.50 -21.81
N ARG A 74 53.14 28.05 -20.76
CA ARG A 74 52.57 28.22 -19.43
C ARG A 74 52.36 29.71 -19.09
N ARG A 75 51.47 29.97 -18.12
CA ARG A 75 51.24 31.29 -17.50
C ARG A 75 51.09 31.15 -15.98
N ARG A 76 51.40 32.23 -15.26
CA ARG A 76 51.35 32.33 -13.80
C ARG A 76 50.32 33.37 -13.33
N LEU A 77 49.62 33.07 -12.24
CA LEU A 77 48.95 34.05 -11.39
C LEU A 77 49.68 34.06 -10.04
N LEU A 78 50.15 35.24 -9.62
CA LEU A 78 50.76 35.46 -8.31
C LEU A 78 49.69 36.06 -7.38
N GLY A 79 49.28 35.33 -6.36
CA GLY A 79 48.14 35.65 -5.51
C GLY A 79 48.54 36.03 -4.10
N GLN A 80 48.16 37.23 -3.65
CA GLN A 80 48.21 37.60 -2.23
C GLN A 80 46.79 37.55 -1.66
N VAL A 81 46.58 36.74 -0.63
CA VAL A 81 45.30 36.55 0.07
C VAL A 81 45.27 37.35 1.36
N LYS A 82 44.35 38.31 1.49
CA LYS A 82 44.16 39.09 2.72
C LYS A 82 42.66 39.33 2.96
N ASN A 83 42.08 38.65 3.96
CA ASN A 83 40.64 38.62 4.22
C ASN A 83 39.94 40.00 4.30
N SER A 84 40.63 41.04 4.77
CA SER A 84 40.11 42.40 4.68
C SER A 84 41.25 43.40 4.52
N ILE A 85 41.10 44.30 3.55
CA ILE A 85 42.09 45.33 3.19
C ILE A 85 41.36 46.62 2.76
N THR A 86 41.98 47.79 2.96
CA THR A 86 41.35 49.09 2.65
C THR A 86 42.26 49.94 1.78
N ILE A 87 41.89 50.10 0.52
CA ILE A 87 42.79 50.57 -0.54
C ILE A 87 42.92 52.10 -0.47
N THR A 88 43.94 52.56 0.25
CA THR A 88 44.19 53.99 0.55
C THR A 88 45.68 54.29 0.75
N ILE A 89 46.05 55.57 0.60
CA ILE A 89 47.43 56.10 0.77
C ILE A 89 48.00 55.83 2.18
N LYS A 90 47.16 55.62 3.20
CA LYS A 90 47.58 55.46 4.61
C LYS A 90 47.50 54.03 5.15
N ASN A 91 47.07 53.06 4.36
CA ASN A 91 46.96 51.67 4.81
C ASN A 91 48.29 50.93 4.61
N LYS A 92 48.88 50.44 5.71
CA LYS A 92 50.16 49.72 5.70
C LYS A 92 50.11 48.38 4.96
N LEU A 93 49.10 47.56 5.24
CA LEU A 93 48.89 46.28 4.54
C LEU A 93 48.79 46.50 3.02
N PHE A 94 48.13 47.57 2.57
CA PHE A 94 48.07 47.90 1.14
C PHE A 94 49.42 48.39 0.58
N ALA A 95 50.25 49.07 1.38
CA ALA A 95 51.62 49.39 0.98
C ALA A 95 52.49 48.12 0.86
N GLU A 96 52.36 47.18 1.80
CA GLU A 96 53.06 45.90 1.83
C GLU A 96 52.69 45.01 0.62
N VAL A 97 51.39 44.87 0.30
CA VAL A 97 50.94 44.14 -0.90
C VAL A 97 51.43 44.80 -2.20
N ILE A 98 51.44 46.13 -2.28
CA ILE A 98 51.94 46.82 -3.47
C ILE A 98 53.47 46.75 -3.57
N GLN A 99 54.20 46.71 -2.46
CA GLN A 99 55.65 46.47 -2.44
C GLN A 99 56.00 45.09 -3.00
N ALA A 100 55.29 44.04 -2.55
CA ALA A 100 55.43 42.67 -3.05
C ALA A 100 55.13 42.59 -4.56
N ALA A 101 53.94 43.02 -4.95
CA ALA A 101 53.50 43.00 -6.34
C ALA A 101 54.41 43.83 -7.27
N TRP A 102 54.96 44.97 -6.81
CA TRP A 102 55.88 45.80 -7.59
C TRP A 102 57.27 45.16 -7.73
N SER A 103 57.72 44.42 -6.72
CA SER A 103 58.97 43.65 -6.77
C SER A 103 58.87 42.53 -7.80
N ASP A 104 57.83 41.69 -7.72
CA ASP A 104 57.61 40.60 -8.67
C ASP A 104 57.37 41.12 -10.09
N PHE A 105 56.52 42.14 -10.26
CA PHE A 105 56.21 42.70 -11.57
C PHE A 105 57.47 43.11 -12.35
N ASN A 106 58.54 43.52 -11.66
CA ASN A 106 59.80 43.94 -12.27
C ASN A 106 60.91 42.89 -12.23
N ASN A 107 60.68 41.73 -11.61
CA ASN A 107 61.59 40.59 -11.61
C ASN A 107 61.24 39.62 -12.76
N PRO A 108 62.07 39.53 -13.82
CA PRO A 108 61.73 38.75 -15.02
C PRO A 108 61.72 37.24 -14.80
N ASP A 109 62.40 36.74 -13.76
CA ASP A 109 62.50 35.30 -13.47
C ASP A 109 61.15 34.77 -12.93
N VAL A 110 60.50 35.55 -12.06
CA VAL A 110 59.21 35.20 -11.43
C VAL A 110 57.98 35.71 -12.21
N PHE A 111 58.12 36.74 -13.05
CA PHE A 111 56.99 37.37 -13.72
C PHE A 111 57.24 37.75 -15.19
N THR A 112 56.38 37.26 -16.10
CA THR A 112 56.42 37.60 -17.53
C THR A 112 55.32 38.59 -17.90
N LYS A 113 55.69 39.88 -18.02
CA LYS A 113 54.81 40.97 -18.51
C LYS A 113 54.15 40.58 -19.85
N GLY A 114 52.84 40.78 -19.95
CA GLY A 114 52.00 40.39 -21.10
C GLY A 114 51.49 38.94 -21.09
N LYS A 115 51.98 38.09 -20.17
CA LYS A 115 51.56 36.68 -20.04
C LYS A 115 50.97 36.34 -18.67
N ASP A 116 51.67 36.74 -17.62
CA ASP A 116 51.36 36.46 -16.22
C ASP A 116 50.53 37.61 -15.60
N VAL A 117 49.89 37.34 -14.45
CA VAL A 117 49.07 38.31 -13.71
C VAL A 117 49.36 38.28 -12.20
N ILE A 118 49.07 39.38 -11.51
CA ILE A 118 49.16 39.48 -10.05
C ILE A 118 47.75 39.76 -9.51
N ALA A 119 47.32 39.06 -8.46
CA ALA A 119 45.97 39.16 -7.91
C ALA A 119 45.98 39.39 -6.39
N LEU A 120 45.34 40.48 -5.95
CA LEU A 120 44.95 40.66 -4.55
C LEU A 120 43.60 39.98 -4.34
N ILE A 121 43.60 38.90 -3.55
CA ILE A 121 42.42 38.11 -3.21
C ILE A 121 41.93 38.50 -1.81
N THR A 122 40.67 38.87 -1.67
CA THR A 122 40.13 39.44 -0.43
C THR A 122 38.70 38.98 -0.15
N GLY A 123 38.31 39.04 1.12
CA GLY A 123 36.90 38.94 1.51
C GLY A 123 36.11 40.16 1.01
N PRO A 124 34.77 40.14 1.03
CA PRO A 124 33.96 41.21 0.45
C PRO A 124 34.24 42.59 1.09
N ILE A 125 35.00 43.44 0.39
CA ILE A 125 35.25 44.84 0.77
C ILE A 125 34.04 45.71 0.43
N ASN A 126 34.00 46.94 0.96
CA ASN A 126 32.85 47.83 0.73
C ASN A 126 32.65 48.13 -0.77
N THR A 127 31.38 48.32 -1.17
CA THR A 127 31.00 48.47 -2.60
C THR A 127 31.75 49.63 -3.27
N THR A 128 31.88 50.76 -2.57
CA THR A 128 32.65 51.92 -3.05
C THR A 128 34.11 51.54 -3.34
N ASP A 129 34.79 50.84 -2.45
CA ASP A 129 36.18 50.41 -2.67
C ASP A 129 36.29 49.44 -3.86
N THR A 130 35.36 48.50 -4.00
CA THR A 130 35.30 47.55 -5.12
C THR A 130 35.11 48.27 -6.46
N ASP A 131 34.07 49.09 -6.59
CA ASP A 131 33.74 49.81 -7.82
C ASP A 131 34.87 50.77 -8.24
N GLY A 132 35.50 51.41 -7.25
CA GLY A 132 36.60 52.35 -7.46
C GLY A 132 37.89 51.71 -7.97
N VAL A 133 38.15 50.45 -7.59
CA VAL A 133 39.36 49.72 -7.99
C VAL A 133 39.11 48.90 -9.25
N ASN A 134 38.02 48.14 -9.33
CA ASN A 134 37.69 47.38 -10.54
C ASN A 134 37.48 48.32 -11.74
N GLY A 135 36.80 49.46 -11.55
CA GLY A 135 36.67 50.48 -12.59
C GLY A 135 38.02 51.08 -13.03
N LEU A 136 39.01 51.18 -12.14
CA LEU A 136 40.35 51.64 -12.50
C LEU A 136 41.10 50.60 -13.35
N LEU A 137 41.11 49.35 -12.90
CA LEU A 137 41.86 48.26 -13.54
C LEU A 137 41.25 47.89 -14.90
N GLU A 138 39.92 47.86 -15.01
CA GLU A 138 39.24 47.63 -16.30
C GLU A 138 39.45 48.76 -17.31
N HIS A 139 39.56 50.01 -16.86
CA HIS A 139 39.96 51.11 -17.73
C HIS A 139 41.42 51.00 -18.21
N ALA A 140 42.32 50.38 -17.44
CA ALA A 140 43.68 50.08 -17.88
C ALA A 140 43.74 48.91 -18.88
N ARG A 141 42.87 47.90 -18.74
CA ARG A 141 42.76 46.78 -19.70
C ARG A 141 42.18 47.22 -21.05
N HIS A 142 41.18 48.09 -21.02
CA HIS A 142 40.40 48.55 -22.18
C HIS A 142 40.85 49.94 -22.73
N ALA A 143 42.11 50.30 -22.53
CA ALA A 143 42.73 51.42 -23.22
C ALA A 143 43.60 50.94 -24.39
N SER A 144 43.72 51.75 -25.45
CA SER A 144 44.69 51.49 -26.52
C SER A 144 46.13 51.67 -26.03
N ASP A 145 46.33 52.69 -25.19
CA ASP A 145 47.63 53.21 -24.79
C ASP A 145 47.51 54.05 -23.50
N VAL A 146 48.65 54.51 -22.97
CA VAL A 146 48.73 55.34 -21.76
C VAL A 146 47.97 56.66 -21.90
N ALA A 147 48.02 57.31 -23.08
CA ALA A 147 47.40 58.61 -23.27
C ALA A 147 45.86 58.51 -23.27
N ASP A 148 45.32 57.47 -23.89
CA ASP A 148 43.90 57.11 -23.82
C ASP A 148 43.47 56.75 -22.38
N PHE A 149 44.19 55.87 -21.68
CA PHE A 149 43.93 55.53 -20.26
C PHE A 149 43.89 56.76 -19.36
N ILE A 150 44.93 57.59 -19.42
CA ILE A 150 45.08 58.78 -18.59
C ILE A 150 44.04 59.85 -18.98
N THR A 151 43.64 59.94 -20.25
CA THR A 151 42.54 60.81 -20.69
C THR A 151 41.20 60.35 -20.15
N LYS A 152 40.88 59.05 -20.25
CA LYS A 152 39.65 58.44 -19.70
C LYS A 152 39.52 58.71 -18.20
N VAL A 153 40.56 58.46 -17.40
CA VAL A 153 40.51 58.63 -15.93
C VAL A 153 40.47 60.10 -15.48
N LYS A 154 41.18 61.01 -16.19
CA LYS A 154 41.15 62.45 -15.89
C LYS A 154 39.82 63.12 -16.29
N ARG A 155 39.07 62.58 -17.25
CA ARG A 155 37.83 63.20 -17.76
C ARG A 155 36.71 63.18 -16.71
N ALA A 156 36.33 64.37 -16.25
CA ALA A 156 35.21 64.56 -15.33
C ALA A 156 33.89 64.03 -15.94
N LYS A 157 33.00 63.51 -15.08
CA LYS A 157 31.77 62.77 -15.43
C LYS A 157 31.94 61.45 -16.21
N PHE A 158 33.12 61.15 -16.78
CA PHE A 158 33.40 59.84 -17.39
C PHE A 158 33.90 58.85 -16.34
N CYS A 159 34.98 59.20 -15.63
CA CYS A 159 35.41 58.47 -14.42
C CYS A 159 34.89 59.16 -13.15
N SER A 160 34.56 58.35 -12.13
CA SER A 160 34.12 58.83 -10.82
C SER A 160 35.27 59.45 -10.01
N ASN A 161 34.95 60.29 -9.02
CA ASN A 161 35.96 60.81 -8.09
C ASN A 161 36.63 59.69 -7.28
N ASN A 162 35.90 58.60 -7.04
CA ASN A 162 36.40 57.43 -6.34
C ASN A 162 37.50 56.69 -7.14
N VAL A 163 37.28 56.43 -8.43
CA VAL A 163 38.31 55.86 -9.32
C VAL A 163 39.58 56.72 -9.33
N ARG A 164 39.45 58.06 -9.39
CA ARG A 164 40.60 58.98 -9.27
C ARG A 164 41.30 58.91 -7.91
N ASN A 165 40.57 58.76 -6.81
CA ASN A 165 41.14 58.58 -5.48
C ASN A 165 41.90 57.25 -5.34
N LYS A 166 41.40 56.16 -5.98
CA LYS A 166 42.10 54.87 -6.02
C LYS A 166 43.36 54.94 -6.89
N LEU A 167 43.33 55.59 -8.06
CA LEU A 167 44.53 55.82 -8.86
C LEU A 167 45.59 56.61 -8.08
N LYS A 168 45.19 57.60 -7.28
CA LYS A 168 46.11 58.29 -6.38
C LYS A 168 46.68 57.34 -5.31
N ALA A 169 45.86 56.48 -4.70
CA ALA A 169 46.34 55.49 -3.74
C ALA A 169 47.38 54.54 -4.35
N PHE A 170 47.12 53.97 -5.53
CA PHE A 170 48.11 53.14 -6.24
C PHE A 170 49.39 53.92 -6.55
N ARG A 171 49.32 55.15 -7.07
CA ARG A 171 50.50 55.96 -7.41
C ARG A 171 51.40 56.26 -6.20
N GLU A 172 50.80 56.61 -5.05
CA GLU A 172 51.57 56.94 -3.84
C GLU A 172 52.22 55.67 -3.23
N GLN A 173 51.54 54.51 -3.24
CA GLN A 173 52.17 53.25 -2.78
C GLN A 173 53.22 52.72 -3.76
N LEU A 174 53.00 52.83 -5.08
CA LEU A 174 53.99 52.45 -6.09
C LEU A 174 55.22 53.35 -6.03
N LYS A 175 55.05 54.65 -5.74
CA LYS A 175 56.17 55.56 -5.44
C LYS A 175 56.96 55.10 -4.20
N ALA A 176 56.27 54.71 -3.13
CA ALA A 176 56.93 54.17 -1.93
C ALA A 176 57.68 52.86 -2.24
N ALA A 177 57.08 51.97 -3.02
CA ALA A 177 57.66 50.70 -3.45
C ALA A 177 58.86 50.86 -4.40
N ASN A 178 58.91 51.97 -5.15
CA ASN A 178 59.96 52.34 -6.08
C ASN A 178 61.01 53.27 -5.43
N GLU A 179 61.45 52.94 -4.22
CA GLU A 179 62.45 53.68 -3.43
C GLU A 179 62.15 55.18 -3.19
N GLY A 180 60.87 55.57 -3.27
CA GLY A 180 60.43 56.97 -3.17
C GLY A 180 60.43 57.74 -4.50
N SER A 181 60.83 57.11 -5.62
CA SER A 181 60.88 57.71 -6.95
C SER A 181 59.53 57.60 -7.68
N ASP A 182 59.08 58.68 -8.32
CA ASP A 182 57.82 58.69 -9.08
C ASP A 182 57.89 57.70 -10.27
N VAL A 183 57.04 56.66 -10.23
CA VAL A 183 56.84 55.70 -11.31
C VAL A 183 56.23 56.39 -12.54
N THR A 184 56.69 56.06 -13.75
CA THR A 184 56.20 56.69 -14.98
C THR A 184 54.75 56.32 -15.29
N GLU A 185 54.06 57.14 -16.09
CA GLU A 185 52.67 56.87 -16.49
C GLU A 185 52.54 55.56 -17.32
N GLU A 186 53.59 55.14 -18.04
CA GLU A 186 53.65 53.86 -18.76
C GLU A 186 53.81 52.68 -17.80
N GLU A 187 54.78 52.73 -16.88
CA GLU A 187 54.98 51.66 -15.90
C GLU A 187 53.76 51.48 -14.99
N LEU A 188 53.13 52.59 -14.58
CA LEU A 188 51.88 52.59 -13.82
C LEU A 188 50.73 51.97 -14.60
N TYR A 189 50.60 52.29 -15.90
CA TYR A 189 49.60 51.71 -16.80
C TYR A 189 49.82 50.20 -16.98
N GLN A 190 51.05 49.78 -17.26
CA GLN A 190 51.40 48.37 -17.42
C GLN A 190 51.18 47.58 -16.12
N PHE A 191 51.54 48.13 -14.95
CA PHE A 191 51.26 47.48 -13.67
C PHE A 191 49.75 47.29 -13.44
N LEU A 192 48.95 48.35 -13.60
CA LEU A 192 47.49 48.30 -13.41
C LEU A 192 46.78 47.38 -14.40
N LYS A 193 47.36 47.13 -15.58
CA LYS A 193 46.84 46.16 -16.56
C LYS A 193 46.97 44.71 -16.09
N HIS A 194 48.07 44.38 -15.39
CA HIS A 194 48.38 43.03 -14.90
C HIS A 194 47.97 42.79 -13.43
N PHE A 195 47.60 43.83 -12.68
CA PHE A 195 47.13 43.73 -11.30
C PHE A 195 45.61 43.55 -11.23
N HIS A 196 45.13 42.53 -10.52
CA HIS A 196 43.72 42.16 -10.37
C HIS A 196 43.26 42.23 -8.91
N LEU A 197 41.97 42.45 -8.71
CA LEU A 197 41.29 42.37 -7.41
C LEU A 197 40.22 41.28 -7.50
N LEU A 198 40.29 40.28 -6.62
CA LEU A 198 39.39 39.13 -6.59
C LEU A 198 38.66 39.07 -5.24
N ASN A 199 37.34 39.11 -5.27
CA ASN A 199 36.49 39.05 -4.08
C ASN A 199 35.91 37.63 -3.91
N TYR A 200 36.18 36.98 -2.79
CA TYR A 200 35.69 35.64 -2.45
C TYR A 200 35.01 35.66 -1.07
N ASP A 201 33.82 35.07 -0.93
CA ASP A 201 33.06 35.09 0.33
C ASP A 201 33.28 33.88 1.26
N LEU A 202 34.35 33.13 1.00
CA LEU A 202 34.78 31.94 1.77
C LEU A 202 35.24 32.22 3.22
N ALA A 203 35.10 33.46 3.71
CA ALA A 203 35.28 33.81 5.12
C ALA A 203 34.07 33.43 6.00
N LYS A 204 33.01 32.86 5.41
CA LYS A 204 31.76 32.48 6.06
C LYS A 204 31.35 31.06 5.65
N GLU A 205 30.77 30.31 6.58
CA GLU A 205 30.37 28.91 6.39
C GLU A 205 29.15 28.72 5.47
N LYS A 206 28.49 29.80 5.05
CA LYS A 206 27.39 29.82 4.06
C LYS A 206 27.60 30.92 3.02
N GLY A 207 28.78 30.92 2.39
CA GLY A 207 29.12 31.80 1.26
C GLY A 207 28.62 31.26 -0.09
N ILE A 208 28.33 32.15 -1.04
CA ILE A 208 27.89 31.82 -2.40
C ILE A 208 28.97 31.01 -3.13
N VAL A 209 30.24 31.38 -2.99
CA VAL A 209 31.33 30.65 -3.65
C VAL A 209 31.49 29.24 -3.07
N LEU A 210 31.24 29.06 -1.77
CA LEU A 210 31.27 27.72 -1.14
C LEU A 210 30.13 26.83 -1.67
N SER A 211 28.92 27.38 -1.79
CA SER A 211 27.77 26.66 -2.38
C SER A 211 28.02 26.29 -3.84
N LEU A 212 28.66 27.16 -4.62
CA LEU A 212 29.05 26.88 -6.01
C LEU A 212 30.14 25.81 -6.09
N LEU A 213 31.15 25.84 -5.22
CA LEU A 213 32.19 24.81 -5.14
C LEU A 213 31.60 23.44 -4.78
N GLN A 214 30.72 23.37 -3.77
CA GLN A 214 30.05 22.12 -3.39
C GLN A 214 29.10 21.61 -4.51
N SER A 215 28.43 22.51 -5.24
CA SER A 215 27.62 22.16 -6.42
C SER A 215 28.45 21.72 -7.63
N HIS A 216 29.72 22.11 -7.69
CA HIS A 216 30.67 21.70 -8.73
C HIS A 216 31.28 20.33 -8.41
N ILE A 217 31.70 20.12 -7.15
CA ILE A 217 32.15 18.81 -6.63
C ILE A 217 31.08 17.73 -6.87
N SER A 218 29.80 18.05 -6.62
CA SER A 218 28.68 17.11 -6.80
C SER A 218 28.39 16.69 -8.26
N GLN A 219 29.06 17.30 -9.24
CA GLN A 219 28.99 16.85 -10.64
C GLN A 219 29.90 15.64 -10.91
N PHE A 220 30.99 15.50 -10.16
CA PHE A 220 31.98 14.44 -10.35
C PHE A 220 31.70 13.25 -9.41
N ASN A 221 31.45 13.53 -8.13
CA ASN A 221 31.06 12.52 -7.15
C ASN A 221 29.66 12.77 -6.58
N LYS A 222 28.82 11.73 -6.55
CA LYS A 222 27.46 11.74 -5.99
C LYS A 222 27.29 10.78 -4.81
N ASP A 223 28.30 9.96 -4.56
CA ASP A 223 28.27 8.81 -3.67
C ASP A 223 28.88 9.19 -2.29
N THR A 224 29.72 10.24 -2.28
CA THR A 224 30.31 10.89 -1.10
C THR A 224 29.81 12.33 -0.98
N SER A 225 29.61 12.83 0.24
CA SER A 225 29.15 14.20 0.48
C SER A 225 30.13 15.24 -0.09
N PRO A 226 29.66 16.21 -0.92
CA PRO A 226 30.49 17.31 -1.41
C PRO A 226 31.09 18.19 -0.30
N HIS A 227 30.51 18.15 0.91
CA HIS A 227 31.08 18.82 2.07
C HIS A 227 32.29 18.07 2.64
N SER A 228 32.24 16.74 2.71
CA SER A 228 33.37 15.90 3.15
C SER A 228 34.57 16.05 2.22
N ILE A 229 34.35 15.92 0.91
CA ILE A 229 35.39 16.11 -0.12
C ILE A 229 36.02 17.51 0.00
N TRP A 230 35.21 18.55 0.23
CA TRP A 230 35.71 19.91 0.46
C TRP A 230 36.55 20.03 1.76
N CYS A 231 36.15 19.35 2.84
CA CYS A 231 36.92 19.29 4.08
C CYS A 231 38.24 18.53 3.93
N GLU A 232 38.28 17.46 3.14
CA GLU A 232 39.50 16.71 2.85
C GLU A 232 40.49 17.54 2.01
N ILE A 233 40.01 18.26 0.99
CA ILE A 233 40.81 19.23 0.22
C ILE A 233 41.36 20.34 1.13
N LEU A 234 40.58 20.80 2.13
CA LEU A 234 41.04 21.79 3.11
C LEU A 234 42.15 21.25 4.02
N VAL A 235 42.01 20.01 4.53
CA VAL A 235 43.04 19.36 5.35
C VAL A 235 44.32 19.20 4.53
N GLU A 236 44.22 18.76 3.28
CA GLU A 236 45.39 18.55 2.44
C GLU A 236 46.10 19.87 2.09
N VAL A 237 45.35 20.93 1.78
CA VAL A 237 45.92 22.28 1.62
C VAL A 237 46.61 22.77 2.89
N GLN A 238 46.11 22.45 4.08
CA GLN A 238 46.75 22.80 5.35
C GLN A 238 48.05 22.01 5.57
N ASN A 239 48.07 20.71 5.23
CA ASN A 239 49.27 19.87 5.25
C ASN A 239 50.38 20.42 4.33
N PHE A 240 50.01 20.83 3.10
CA PHE A 240 50.95 21.42 2.15
C PHE A 240 51.40 22.83 2.57
N ASN A 241 50.52 23.67 3.12
CA ASN A 241 50.87 24.99 3.66
C ASN A 241 51.96 24.92 4.73
N GLN A 242 51.83 23.99 5.69
CA GLN A 242 52.79 23.83 6.79
C GLN A 242 54.23 23.59 6.30
N ASN A 243 54.39 23.10 5.07
CA ASN A 243 55.67 22.71 4.48
C ASN A 243 56.07 23.55 3.26
N ALA A 244 55.40 24.70 3.00
CA ALA A 244 55.58 25.53 1.79
C ALA A 244 55.48 24.72 0.47
N GLY A 245 54.52 23.81 0.44
CA GLY A 245 54.42 22.74 -0.55
C GLY A 245 54.03 23.18 -1.96
N THR A 246 54.40 22.35 -2.92
CA THR A 246 53.91 22.41 -4.31
C THR A 246 52.92 21.29 -4.52
N ILE A 247 51.74 21.61 -5.06
CA ILE A 247 50.66 20.66 -5.34
C ILE A 247 50.55 20.47 -6.86
N THR A 248 50.63 19.22 -7.32
CA THR A 248 50.16 18.74 -8.63
C THR A 248 49.16 17.60 -8.43
N LEU A 249 48.61 17.04 -9.51
CA LEU A 249 47.74 15.85 -9.39
C LEU A 249 48.51 14.65 -8.81
N ASP A 250 49.80 14.51 -9.14
CA ASP A 250 50.67 13.41 -8.71
C ASP A 250 51.14 13.51 -7.24
N THR A 251 50.86 14.63 -6.56
CA THR A 251 51.21 14.84 -5.15
C THR A 251 50.01 14.79 -4.21
N LEU A 252 48.78 14.76 -4.74
CA LEU A 252 47.55 14.62 -3.94
C LEU A 252 47.25 13.14 -3.73
N SER A 253 46.48 12.82 -2.69
CA SER A 253 46.02 11.45 -2.45
C SER A 253 45.19 10.91 -3.63
N ASP A 254 45.41 9.62 -3.97
CA ASP A 254 44.67 8.94 -5.05
C ASP A 254 43.15 9.05 -4.88
N ASP A 255 42.64 9.00 -3.64
CA ASP A 255 41.21 9.10 -3.33
C ASP A 255 40.65 10.49 -3.68
N LEU A 256 41.37 11.58 -3.34
CA LEU A 256 40.99 12.94 -3.75
C LEU A 256 41.04 13.10 -5.27
N VAL A 257 42.00 12.47 -5.97
CA VAL A 257 42.04 12.49 -7.44
C VAL A 257 40.90 11.66 -8.03
N GLU A 258 40.53 10.53 -7.42
CA GLU A 258 39.44 9.66 -7.85
C GLU A 258 38.06 10.33 -7.74
N TYR A 259 37.82 11.14 -6.71
CA TYR A 259 36.57 11.90 -6.58
C TYR A 259 36.29 12.86 -7.74
N PHE A 260 37.30 13.26 -8.52
CA PHE A 260 37.14 14.15 -9.68
C PHE A 260 37.38 13.47 -11.03
N LYS A 261 37.64 12.16 -11.08
CA LYS A 261 37.69 11.40 -12.34
C LYS A 261 36.29 11.43 -12.98
N PRO A 262 36.12 11.95 -14.22
CA PRO A 262 34.81 11.98 -14.85
C PRO A 262 34.30 10.56 -15.09
N LYS A 263 33.19 10.16 -14.44
CA LYS A 263 32.48 8.91 -14.80
C LYS A 263 32.11 9.00 -16.28
N ALA A 264 32.51 8.00 -17.06
CA ALA A 264 32.31 8.00 -18.51
C ALA A 264 30.81 8.11 -18.84
N ARG A 265 30.49 8.81 -19.93
CA ARG A 265 29.12 8.82 -20.47
C ARG A 265 28.98 7.66 -21.43
N ASP A 266 28.04 6.76 -21.15
CA ASP A 266 27.67 5.68 -22.05
C ASP A 266 26.98 6.24 -23.30
N HIS A 267 27.80 6.54 -24.31
CA HIS A 267 27.38 6.55 -25.70
C HIS A 267 27.36 5.12 -26.20
N ILE A 268 26.47 4.78 -27.14
CA ILE A 268 26.52 3.48 -27.83
C ILE A 268 27.93 3.36 -28.46
N PRO A 269 28.72 2.33 -28.09
CA PRO A 269 30.05 2.16 -28.66
C PRO A 269 29.98 2.04 -30.19
N GLU A 270 30.93 2.63 -30.92
CA GLU A 270 30.98 2.51 -32.39
C GLU A 270 31.03 1.05 -32.85
N GLU A 271 31.50 0.15 -31.98
CA GLU A 271 31.49 -1.31 -32.06
C GLU A 271 30.11 -1.88 -32.49
N PHE A 272 29.01 -1.29 -32.05
CA PHE A 272 27.65 -1.70 -32.42
C PHE A 272 27.12 -1.07 -33.73
N THR A 273 27.93 -0.27 -34.44
CA THR A 273 27.50 0.46 -35.67
C THR A 273 28.14 -0.04 -36.96
N LYS A 274 29.03 -1.04 -36.90
CA LYS A 274 29.65 -1.68 -38.07
C LYS A 274 29.76 -3.18 -37.86
N GLU A 275 29.21 -3.98 -38.77
CA GLU A 275 29.59 -5.38 -38.86
C GLU A 275 31.03 -5.52 -39.40
N ASN A 276 31.69 -6.59 -38.94
CA ASN A 276 32.78 -7.34 -39.56
C ASN A 276 34.27 -6.96 -39.30
N VAL A 277 34.96 -8.02 -38.85
CA VAL A 277 36.37 -8.41 -39.05
C VAL A 277 37.45 -7.82 -38.11
N GLU A 278 37.93 -8.74 -37.26
CA GLU A 278 39.32 -9.03 -36.85
C GLU A 278 40.32 -7.87 -36.69
N GLY A 279 40.82 -7.70 -35.46
CA GLY A 279 42.04 -6.97 -35.14
C GLY A 279 42.69 -7.55 -33.88
N ASP A 280 43.95 -7.98 -33.98
CA ASP A 280 44.58 -8.83 -32.96
C ASP A 280 44.72 -8.18 -31.58
N ARG A 281 43.98 -8.72 -30.62
CA ARG A 281 44.44 -8.91 -29.25
C ARG A 281 44.16 -10.35 -28.87
N GLU A 282 45.18 -11.10 -28.50
CA GLU A 282 45.02 -12.45 -27.93
C GLU A 282 44.29 -12.34 -26.59
N ALA A 283 42.97 -12.44 -26.63
CA ALA A 283 42.18 -12.66 -25.43
C ALA A 283 42.56 -14.03 -24.85
N GLN A 284 43.14 -14.04 -23.65
CA GLN A 284 43.31 -15.28 -22.91
C GLN A 284 41.93 -15.93 -22.72
N PRO A 285 41.80 -17.26 -22.89
CA PRO A 285 40.51 -17.92 -22.77
C PRO A 285 39.99 -17.71 -21.33
N ALA A 286 38.73 -17.28 -21.22
CA ALA A 286 38.08 -17.10 -19.93
C ALA A 286 38.10 -18.42 -19.13
N THR A 287 38.40 -18.33 -17.84
CA THR A 287 38.52 -19.49 -16.96
C THR A 287 37.12 -20.02 -16.64
N ASP A 288 36.89 -21.31 -16.84
CA ASP A 288 35.68 -21.97 -16.33
C ASP A 288 35.79 -22.13 -14.81
N TRP A 289 35.29 -21.13 -14.08
CA TRP A 289 35.28 -21.10 -12.63
C TRP A 289 34.39 -22.19 -12.01
N GLY A 290 33.40 -22.70 -12.75
CA GLY A 290 32.56 -23.82 -12.32
C GLY A 290 33.33 -25.15 -12.27
N HIS A 291 34.32 -25.33 -13.16
CA HIS A 291 35.17 -26.54 -13.23
C HIS A 291 36.61 -26.35 -12.74
N HIS A 292 37.02 -25.13 -12.36
CA HIS A 292 38.34 -24.85 -11.82
C HIS A 292 38.64 -25.64 -10.53
N ALA A 293 39.93 -25.92 -10.26
CA ALA A 293 40.36 -26.69 -9.09
C ALA A 293 39.95 -26.06 -7.74
N THR A 294 39.72 -24.75 -7.70
CA THR A 294 39.25 -24.01 -6.51
C THR A 294 37.74 -23.74 -6.50
N ALA A 295 36.95 -24.26 -7.46
CA ALA A 295 35.52 -24.00 -7.61
C ALA A 295 34.71 -24.19 -6.31
N GLN A 296 34.94 -25.28 -5.57
CA GLN A 296 34.24 -25.52 -4.30
C GLN A 296 34.57 -24.44 -3.23
N LYS A 297 35.83 -24.00 -3.17
CA LYS A 297 36.27 -22.97 -2.21
C LYS A 297 35.74 -21.58 -2.61
N LEU A 298 35.64 -21.30 -3.92
CA LEU A 298 34.98 -20.11 -4.46
C LEU A 298 33.45 -20.12 -4.20
N ALA A 299 32.79 -21.27 -4.28
CA ALA A 299 31.36 -21.39 -3.98
C ALA A 299 31.05 -21.17 -2.49
N LEU A 300 31.92 -21.64 -1.59
CA LEU A 300 31.80 -21.30 -0.16
C LEU A 300 32.10 -19.81 0.08
N ALA A 301 33.01 -19.21 -0.70
CA ALA A 301 33.21 -17.76 -0.70
C ALA A 301 31.98 -16.98 -1.20
N THR A 302 31.22 -17.46 -2.20
CA THR A 302 30.01 -16.74 -2.67
C THR A 302 28.88 -16.74 -1.64
N LEU A 303 28.86 -17.66 -0.67
CA LEU A 303 27.95 -17.56 0.48
C LEU A 303 28.32 -16.39 1.41
N ILE A 304 29.61 -16.16 1.64
CA ILE A 304 30.11 -15.05 2.48
C ILE A 304 30.00 -13.70 1.74
N GLY A 305 30.34 -13.69 0.44
CA GLY A 305 30.27 -12.53 -0.45
C GLY A 305 31.39 -11.50 -0.26
N SER A 306 31.64 -11.08 0.98
CA SER A 306 32.59 -10.03 1.35
C SER A 306 33.01 -10.17 2.82
N TRP A 307 34.29 -9.97 3.16
CA TRP A 307 34.78 -10.04 4.55
C TRP A 307 36.14 -9.33 4.73
N ASN A 308 36.47 -8.93 5.97
CA ASN A 308 37.73 -8.31 6.30
C ASN A 308 38.67 -9.29 7.04
N GLU A 309 39.80 -9.66 6.42
CA GLU A 309 40.78 -10.56 7.04
C GLU A 309 41.58 -9.93 8.21
N GLY A 310 41.39 -8.63 8.46
CA GLY A 310 41.87 -7.96 9.66
C GLY A 310 40.93 -8.06 10.87
N ASN A 311 39.74 -8.68 10.74
CA ASN A 311 38.78 -8.84 11.82
C ASN A 311 38.65 -10.31 12.27
N GLU A 312 38.98 -10.59 13.53
CA GLU A 312 38.85 -11.94 14.12
C GLU A 312 37.41 -12.47 14.15
N ALA A 313 36.40 -11.60 14.22
CA ALA A 313 35.00 -12.02 14.19
C ALA A 313 34.59 -12.46 12.77
N ASP A 314 35.00 -11.71 11.74
CA ASP A 314 34.81 -12.10 10.34
C ASP A 314 35.49 -13.45 10.04
N ILE A 315 36.73 -13.66 10.51
CA ILE A 315 37.47 -14.91 10.31
C ILE A 315 36.73 -16.11 10.92
N LYS A 316 36.08 -15.96 12.08
CA LYS A 316 35.30 -17.03 12.72
C LYS A 316 34.10 -17.40 11.86
N VAL A 317 33.35 -16.41 11.38
CA VAL A 317 32.19 -16.59 10.47
C VAL A 317 32.60 -17.28 9.17
N VAL A 318 33.73 -16.87 8.57
CA VAL A 318 34.27 -17.54 7.37
C VAL A 318 34.63 -18.99 7.67
N THR A 319 35.33 -19.25 8.78
CA THR A 319 35.72 -20.61 9.20
C THR A 319 34.49 -21.50 9.41
N GLN A 320 33.42 -20.95 9.97
CA GLN A 320 32.15 -21.63 10.21
C GLN A 320 31.40 -22.00 8.92
N ILE A 321 31.29 -21.07 7.97
CA ILE A 321 30.62 -21.31 6.67
C ILE A 321 31.44 -22.26 5.77
N VAL A 322 32.78 -22.21 5.85
CA VAL A 322 33.68 -23.02 5.02
C VAL A 322 33.89 -24.44 5.59
N GLY A 323 33.91 -24.60 6.91
CA GLY A 323 34.17 -25.88 7.57
C GLY A 323 35.64 -26.33 7.60
N GLU A 324 36.58 -25.48 7.17
CA GLU A 324 38.04 -25.70 7.33
C GLU A 324 38.70 -24.43 7.90
N ASP A 325 39.87 -24.58 8.53
CA ASP A 325 40.62 -23.45 9.10
C ASP A 325 40.98 -22.39 8.04
N TYR A 326 40.72 -21.12 8.37
CA TYR A 326 40.91 -19.97 7.48
C TYR A 326 42.29 -19.92 6.82
N SER A 327 43.38 -20.27 7.53
CA SER A 327 44.73 -20.20 6.97
C SER A 327 44.95 -21.22 5.84
N ASN A 328 44.30 -22.38 5.91
CA ASN A 328 44.34 -23.40 4.88
C ASN A 328 43.41 -23.04 3.70
N TRP A 329 42.22 -22.51 3.97
CA TRP A 329 41.29 -22.07 2.93
C TRP A 329 41.86 -20.91 2.11
N ILE A 330 42.24 -19.81 2.79
CA ILE A 330 42.59 -18.53 2.15
C ILE A 330 43.79 -18.62 1.22
N THR A 331 44.72 -19.54 1.49
CA THR A 331 45.86 -19.82 0.63
C THR A 331 45.42 -20.18 -0.80
N ASN A 332 44.35 -20.97 -0.95
CA ASN A 332 43.81 -21.35 -2.25
C ASN A 332 43.19 -20.15 -3.01
N LEU A 333 42.58 -19.21 -2.28
CA LEU A 333 42.03 -17.99 -2.87
C LEU A 333 43.13 -16.98 -3.24
N ARG A 334 44.23 -16.92 -2.49
CA ARG A 334 45.40 -16.07 -2.78
C ARG A 334 46.16 -16.52 -4.04
N GLU A 335 46.26 -17.82 -4.29
CA GLU A 335 46.70 -18.36 -5.59
C GLU A 335 45.67 -18.03 -6.69
N THR A 336 44.37 -18.19 -6.41
CA THR A 336 43.30 -17.89 -7.38
C THR A 336 43.27 -16.41 -7.80
N LEU A 337 43.68 -15.47 -6.94
CA LEU A 337 43.83 -14.04 -7.28
C LEU A 337 44.89 -13.76 -8.37
N GLN A 338 45.84 -14.67 -8.62
CA GLN A 338 46.88 -14.48 -9.64
C GLN A 338 46.39 -14.77 -11.06
N ILE A 339 45.17 -15.32 -11.20
CA ILE A 339 44.56 -15.65 -12.49
C ILE A 339 43.85 -14.41 -13.04
N HIS A 340 44.09 -14.10 -14.32
CA HIS A 340 43.76 -12.80 -14.92
C HIS A 340 42.28 -12.37 -14.80
N ASP A 341 41.36 -13.32 -14.88
CA ASP A 341 39.91 -13.13 -14.85
C ASP A 341 39.27 -13.54 -13.51
N CYS A 342 40.06 -13.70 -12.44
CA CYS A 342 39.61 -14.11 -11.10
C CYS A 342 38.33 -13.37 -10.65
N PRO A 343 37.28 -14.07 -10.19
CA PRO A 343 36.01 -13.43 -9.78
C PRO A 343 36.13 -12.66 -8.45
N LEU A 344 37.19 -12.91 -7.67
CA LEU A 344 37.49 -12.19 -6.43
C LEU A 344 38.35 -10.94 -6.67
N SER A 345 38.28 -10.02 -5.72
CA SER A 345 39.15 -8.86 -5.57
C SER A 345 39.57 -8.70 -4.12
N TYR A 346 40.78 -8.18 -3.91
CA TYR A 346 41.38 -7.98 -2.60
C TYR A 346 42.07 -6.61 -2.53
N LYS A 347 41.75 -5.81 -1.50
CA LYS A 347 42.41 -4.51 -1.22
C LYS A 347 42.39 -4.27 0.30
N ASN A 348 43.54 -3.96 0.90
CA ASN A 348 43.67 -3.54 2.30
C ASN A 348 42.97 -4.47 3.33
N GLY A 349 43.09 -5.79 3.15
CA GLY A 349 42.44 -6.79 4.03
C GLY A 349 41.01 -7.15 3.64
N LEU A 350 40.32 -6.33 2.85
CA LEU A 350 38.96 -6.60 2.36
C LEU A 350 39.00 -7.55 1.15
N TRP A 351 38.32 -8.69 1.30
CA TRP A 351 37.97 -9.61 0.22
C TRP A 351 36.54 -9.37 -0.25
N ARG A 352 36.29 -9.35 -1.56
CA ARG A 352 34.94 -9.28 -2.15
C ARG A 352 34.91 -9.79 -3.59
N PHE A 353 33.76 -10.26 -4.07
CA PHE A 353 33.56 -10.56 -5.49
C PHE A 353 33.47 -9.29 -6.36
N LYS A 354 33.92 -9.40 -7.62
CA LYS A 354 33.80 -8.36 -8.65
C LYS A 354 32.39 -8.27 -9.22
N ASP A 355 31.78 -9.43 -9.50
CA ASP A 355 30.38 -9.59 -9.87
C ASP A 355 29.78 -10.73 -9.05
N ARG A 356 28.93 -10.38 -8.08
CA ARG A 356 28.27 -11.33 -7.18
C ARG A 356 27.24 -12.21 -7.90
N LEU A 357 26.52 -11.67 -8.87
CA LEU A 357 25.45 -12.38 -9.57
C LEU A 357 26.03 -13.39 -10.58
N LYS A 358 27.00 -12.98 -11.39
CA LYS A 358 27.70 -13.89 -12.31
C LYS A 358 28.37 -15.02 -11.55
N SER A 359 29.10 -14.71 -10.47
CA SER A 359 29.77 -15.72 -9.65
C SER A 359 28.79 -16.70 -9.01
N TRP A 360 27.60 -16.23 -8.60
CA TRP A 360 26.52 -17.10 -8.11
C TRP A 360 25.98 -18.04 -9.19
N GLN A 361 25.84 -17.56 -10.42
CA GLN A 361 25.37 -18.36 -11.56
C GLN A 361 26.38 -19.42 -11.99
N GLU A 362 27.68 -19.11 -11.97
CA GLU A 362 28.77 -20.04 -12.35
C GLU A 362 29.08 -21.08 -11.26
N LEU A 363 28.92 -20.72 -9.98
CA LEU A 363 29.35 -21.55 -8.83
C LEU A 363 28.20 -22.19 -8.04
N GLY A 364 26.94 -21.79 -8.25
CA GLY A 364 25.80 -22.26 -7.46
C GLY A 364 25.58 -23.78 -7.47
N SER A 365 25.98 -24.46 -8.55
CA SER A 365 25.93 -25.93 -8.66
C SER A 365 26.92 -26.67 -7.73
N ARG A 366 27.80 -25.93 -7.04
CA ARG A 366 28.69 -26.46 -5.99
C ARG A 366 28.07 -26.34 -4.58
N LEU A 367 26.86 -25.80 -4.46
CA LEU A 367 26.14 -25.64 -3.20
C LEU A 367 25.08 -26.73 -3.00
N PHE A 368 24.87 -27.10 -1.74
CA PHE A 368 24.07 -28.22 -1.27
C PHE A 368 23.35 -27.82 0.01
N ASP A 369 22.28 -28.53 0.39
CA ASP A 369 21.43 -28.24 1.55
C ASP A 369 22.20 -27.90 2.84
N GLY A 370 23.21 -28.70 3.20
CA GLY A 370 24.00 -28.47 4.41
C GLY A 370 24.77 -27.15 4.39
N HIS A 371 25.26 -26.69 3.23
CA HIS A 371 25.88 -25.38 3.10
C HIS A 371 24.87 -24.25 3.30
N LEU A 372 23.62 -24.44 2.87
CA LEU A 372 22.55 -23.45 3.08
C LEU A 372 22.06 -23.42 4.53
N ASP A 373 21.97 -24.58 5.21
CA ASP A 373 21.64 -24.65 6.63
C ASP A 373 22.72 -23.97 7.49
N THR A 374 24.00 -24.32 7.29
CA THR A 374 25.12 -23.67 7.99
C THR A 374 25.17 -22.16 7.69
N PHE A 375 24.89 -21.75 6.46
CA PHE A 375 24.75 -20.34 6.12
C PHE A 375 23.60 -19.66 6.88
N LYS A 376 22.42 -20.30 6.96
CA LYS A 376 21.22 -19.77 7.66
C LYS A 376 21.47 -19.53 9.14
N ASP A 377 22.06 -20.50 9.82
CA ASP A 377 22.39 -20.37 11.25
C ASP A 377 23.44 -19.26 11.47
N THR A 378 24.44 -19.16 10.59
CA THR A 378 25.51 -18.16 10.70
C THR A 378 25.05 -16.74 10.34
N VAL A 379 24.17 -16.56 9.35
CA VAL A 379 23.64 -15.21 9.02
C VAL A 379 22.69 -14.71 10.12
N LEU A 380 21.96 -15.62 10.78
CA LEU A 380 21.20 -15.27 11.98
C LEU A 380 22.13 -14.86 13.12
N GLU A 381 23.17 -15.65 13.44
CA GLU A 381 24.18 -15.31 14.46
C GLU A 381 24.81 -13.92 14.20
N VAL A 382 25.14 -13.60 12.94
CA VAL A 382 25.82 -12.34 12.57
C VAL A 382 24.89 -11.12 12.52
N LEU A 383 23.65 -11.29 12.06
CA LEU A 383 22.71 -10.18 11.86
C LEU A 383 21.77 -9.95 13.07
N GLN A 384 21.56 -10.95 13.93
CA GLN A 384 20.89 -10.76 15.23
C GLN A 384 21.79 -10.06 16.27
N VAL A 385 23.04 -9.72 15.94
CA VAL A 385 23.83 -8.76 16.73
C VAL A 385 23.28 -7.35 16.49
N ASP A 386 22.71 -6.76 17.53
CA ASP A 386 22.35 -5.34 17.61
C ASP A 386 23.60 -4.44 17.65
N ASP A 387 23.49 -3.23 17.12
CA ASP A 387 24.58 -2.26 17.15
C ASP A 387 24.74 -1.67 18.56
N PRO A 388 25.89 -1.89 19.23
CA PRO A 388 26.14 -1.33 20.56
C PRO A 388 26.12 0.21 20.60
N SER A 389 26.13 0.91 19.46
CA SER A 389 25.94 2.36 19.41
C SER A 389 24.60 2.82 19.99
N PHE A 390 23.55 2.00 19.95
CA PHE A 390 22.24 2.33 20.53
C PHE A 390 22.21 2.31 22.06
N GLU A 391 23.20 1.72 22.73
CA GLU A 391 23.38 1.86 24.18
C GLU A 391 23.81 3.28 24.60
N LEU A 392 24.24 4.12 23.65
CA LEU A 392 24.62 5.52 23.89
C LEU A 392 23.44 6.48 23.63
N PRO A 393 23.39 7.63 24.34
CA PRO A 393 22.51 8.75 23.97
C PRO A 393 22.71 9.15 22.51
N SER A 394 21.64 9.61 21.84
CA SER A 394 21.67 10.03 20.42
C SER A 394 22.84 10.96 20.10
N GLU A 395 23.05 11.99 20.93
CA GLU A 395 24.14 12.97 20.81
C GLU A 395 25.55 12.36 20.87
N GLU A 396 25.74 11.17 21.47
CA GLU A 396 27.05 10.51 21.61
C GLU A 396 27.32 9.42 20.56
N ARG A 397 26.31 8.98 19.78
CA ARG A 397 26.44 7.82 18.87
C ARG A 397 27.49 8.00 17.77
N TYR A 398 27.74 9.24 17.32
CA TYR A 398 28.80 9.53 16.35
C TYR A 398 30.20 9.18 16.88
N ALA A 399 30.38 9.14 18.20
CA ALA A 399 31.62 8.82 18.88
C ALA A 399 31.69 7.35 19.35
N ALA A 400 30.74 6.48 18.97
CA ALA A 400 30.60 5.13 19.52
C ALA A 400 31.89 4.28 19.45
N ALA A 401 32.71 4.44 18.40
CA ALA A 401 34.02 3.81 18.29
C ALA A 401 35.02 4.22 19.39
N ILE A 402 34.98 5.47 19.85
CA ILE A 402 35.79 5.98 20.98
C ILE A 402 35.31 5.37 22.31
N HIS A 403 34.01 5.09 22.43
CA HIS A 403 33.39 4.44 23.58
C HIS A 403 33.52 2.90 23.54
N GLY A 404 34.18 2.33 22.53
CA GLY A 404 34.27 0.87 22.32
C GLY A 404 32.96 0.20 21.92
N LYS A 405 31.94 0.99 21.54
CA LYS A 405 30.62 0.54 21.11
C LYS A 405 30.60 0.37 19.58
N VAL A 406 31.20 -0.73 19.12
CA VAL A 406 31.29 -1.08 17.70
C VAL A 406 30.75 -2.50 17.50
N LEU A 407 30.03 -2.72 16.40
CA LEU A 407 29.64 -4.06 15.96
C LEU A 407 30.88 -4.97 15.83
N PRO A 408 30.85 -6.22 16.33
CA PRO A 408 31.99 -7.14 16.26
C PRO A 408 32.26 -7.60 14.82
N HIS A 409 31.21 -7.83 14.03
CA HIS A 409 31.29 -8.22 12.62
C HIS A 409 31.40 -6.99 11.72
N SER A 410 32.24 -7.04 10.69
CA SER A 410 32.42 -5.90 9.78
C SER A 410 31.13 -5.59 9.01
N ARG A 411 30.96 -4.31 8.63
CA ARG A 411 29.85 -3.90 7.76
C ARG A 411 29.86 -4.69 6.45
N ASN A 412 31.04 -4.92 5.87
CA ASN A 412 31.19 -5.65 4.62
C ASN A 412 30.71 -7.10 4.72
N LEU A 413 30.93 -7.77 5.86
CA LEU A 413 30.40 -9.11 6.12
C LEU A 413 28.88 -9.10 6.33
N ARG A 414 28.34 -8.18 7.14
CA ARG A 414 26.89 -8.06 7.34
C ARG A 414 26.15 -7.78 6.01
N GLU A 415 26.74 -6.95 5.16
CA GLU A 415 26.28 -6.65 3.81
C GLU A 415 26.39 -7.87 2.89
N GLY A 416 27.55 -8.53 2.82
CA GLY A 416 27.77 -9.73 2.00
C GLY A 416 26.83 -10.89 2.31
N LEU A 417 26.54 -11.15 3.60
CA LEU A 417 25.58 -12.17 4.00
C LEU A 417 24.13 -11.79 3.64
N ALA A 418 23.76 -10.51 3.76
CA ALA A 418 22.44 -10.02 3.33
C ALA A 418 22.25 -10.13 1.80
N GLU A 419 23.27 -9.78 1.01
CA GLU A 419 23.29 -9.99 -0.44
C GLU A 419 23.12 -11.48 -0.79
N THR A 420 23.74 -12.39 -0.03
CA THR A 420 23.57 -13.83 -0.23
C THR A 420 22.14 -14.29 0.06
N LEU A 421 21.48 -13.76 1.10
CA LEU A 421 20.04 -14.00 1.30
C LEU A 421 19.21 -13.52 0.11
N ALA A 422 19.52 -12.34 -0.45
CA ALA A 422 18.86 -11.82 -1.66
C ALA A 422 19.13 -12.69 -2.90
N LEU A 423 20.34 -13.25 -3.06
CA LEU A 423 20.65 -14.20 -4.12
C LEU A 423 19.93 -15.55 -3.94
N ILE A 424 19.90 -16.10 -2.72
CA ILE A 424 19.17 -17.35 -2.39
C ILE A 424 17.68 -17.21 -2.73
N GLY A 425 17.04 -16.09 -2.35
CA GLY A 425 15.62 -15.86 -2.62
C GLY A 425 15.26 -15.66 -4.10
N ASN A 426 16.17 -15.12 -4.92
CA ASN A 426 15.85 -14.68 -6.30
C ASN A 426 16.61 -15.42 -7.40
N ARG A 427 17.59 -16.26 -7.05
CA ARG A 427 18.46 -17.03 -7.96
C ARG A 427 18.60 -18.49 -7.53
N ALA A 428 17.53 -19.04 -6.94
CA ALA A 428 17.43 -20.44 -6.54
C ALA A 428 17.76 -21.42 -7.69
N ASN A 429 17.42 -21.06 -8.93
CA ASN A 429 17.68 -21.89 -10.13
C ASN A 429 19.18 -22.20 -10.36
N SER A 430 20.10 -21.43 -9.77
CA SER A 430 21.54 -21.72 -9.82
C SER A 430 21.98 -22.82 -8.84
N LEU A 431 21.15 -23.17 -7.85
CA LEU A 431 21.45 -24.12 -6.78
C LEU A 431 21.02 -25.55 -7.15
N THR A 432 21.51 -26.04 -8.31
CA THR A 432 21.00 -27.26 -8.98
C THR A 432 21.13 -28.57 -8.19
N HIS A 433 21.88 -28.59 -7.09
CA HIS A 433 22.07 -29.75 -6.21
C HIS A 433 21.50 -29.56 -4.79
N CYS A 434 20.74 -28.49 -4.56
CA CYS A 434 19.92 -28.32 -3.36
C CYS A 434 18.53 -28.94 -3.55
N THR A 435 17.92 -29.43 -2.48
CA THR A 435 16.53 -29.92 -2.45
C THR A 435 15.58 -28.83 -2.93
N GLN A 436 14.57 -29.20 -3.72
CA GLN A 436 13.58 -28.26 -4.25
C GLN A 436 12.93 -27.45 -3.11
N GLY A 437 12.78 -26.14 -3.31
CA GLY A 437 12.21 -25.23 -2.31
C GLY A 437 13.14 -24.86 -1.14
N LYS A 438 14.23 -25.60 -0.89
CA LYS A 438 15.19 -25.34 0.20
C LYS A 438 15.65 -23.88 0.24
N ALA A 439 16.07 -23.34 -0.90
CA ALA A 439 16.52 -21.96 -1.03
C ALA A 439 15.45 -20.94 -0.56
N ASN A 440 14.21 -21.07 -1.05
CA ASN A 440 13.11 -20.21 -0.62
C ASN A 440 12.79 -20.38 0.87
N THR A 441 12.80 -21.60 1.39
CA THR A 441 12.62 -21.87 2.83
C THR A 441 13.70 -21.19 3.68
N ILE A 442 14.96 -21.20 3.24
CA ILE A 442 16.07 -20.53 3.92
C ILE A 442 15.89 -19.01 3.90
N ALA A 443 15.50 -18.41 2.76
CA ALA A 443 15.20 -16.98 2.68
C ALA A 443 14.00 -16.57 3.57
N VAL A 444 12.90 -17.32 3.50
CA VAL A 444 11.68 -17.12 4.32
C VAL A 444 12.00 -17.19 5.81
N LEU A 445 12.64 -18.27 6.26
CA LEU A 445 12.93 -18.46 7.68
C LEU A 445 13.95 -17.43 8.19
N SER A 446 14.96 -17.07 7.39
CA SER A 446 15.94 -16.05 7.81
C SER A 446 15.27 -14.68 8.00
N VAL A 447 14.47 -14.20 7.03
CA VAL A 447 13.75 -12.93 7.17
C VAL A 447 12.80 -12.98 8.37
N ARG A 448 12.03 -14.06 8.53
CA ARG A 448 11.08 -14.22 9.64
C ARG A 448 11.75 -14.26 11.01
N GLU A 449 12.89 -14.94 11.14
CA GLU A 449 13.63 -15.07 12.41
C GLU A 449 14.48 -13.82 12.73
N LEU A 450 14.82 -12.98 11.75
CA LEU A 450 15.48 -11.68 11.98
C LEU A 450 14.55 -10.62 12.58
N PHE A 451 13.25 -10.64 12.24
CA PHE A 451 12.28 -9.63 12.65
C PHE A 451 11.22 -10.13 13.65
N LYS A 452 11.34 -11.37 14.15
CA LYS A 452 10.41 -11.92 15.14
C LYS A 452 10.45 -11.09 16.43
N GLU A 453 9.29 -10.63 16.89
CA GLU A 453 9.11 -9.92 18.18
C GLU A 453 10.12 -8.76 18.39
N SER A 454 10.52 -8.12 17.29
CA SER A 454 11.69 -7.23 17.24
C SER A 454 11.37 -5.77 17.53
N ASP A 455 12.23 -5.14 18.32
CA ASP A 455 12.13 -3.76 18.77
C ASP A 455 12.81 -2.76 17.82
N TRP A 456 12.76 -1.47 18.19
CA TRP A 456 13.36 -0.39 17.41
C TRP A 456 14.88 -0.54 17.26
N ILE A 457 15.57 -1.16 18.23
CA ILE A 457 17.01 -1.39 18.20
C ILE A 457 17.35 -2.40 17.10
N ARG A 458 16.62 -3.51 16.98
CA ARG A 458 16.79 -4.47 15.87
C ARG A 458 16.63 -3.80 14.51
N TRP A 459 15.54 -3.04 14.31
CA TRP A 459 15.28 -2.35 13.05
C TRP A 459 16.37 -1.31 12.72
N GLY A 460 16.79 -0.50 13.71
CA GLY A 460 17.89 0.45 13.56
C GLY A 460 19.24 -0.21 13.26
N SER A 461 19.54 -1.35 13.90
CA SER A 461 20.77 -2.14 13.74
C SER A 461 20.88 -2.85 12.39
N LEU A 462 19.75 -2.99 11.69
CA LEU A 462 19.67 -3.53 10.33
C LEU A 462 19.49 -2.43 9.27
N ASN A 463 19.29 -1.16 9.65
CA ASN A 463 18.89 -0.05 8.76
C ASN A 463 19.62 -0.03 7.41
N SER A 464 20.96 -0.11 7.41
CA SER A 464 21.78 -0.07 6.19
C SER A 464 21.64 -1.28 5.25
N ILE A 465 21.06 -2.39 5.70
CA ILE A 465 20.85 -3.62 4.93
C ILE A 465 19.37 -4.02 4.81
N LEU A 466 18.42 -3.29 5.44
CA LEU A 466 16.98 -3.48 5.25
C LEU A 466 16.57 -3.54 3.76
N PRO A 467 17.10 -2.70 2.84
CA PRO A 467 16.75 -2.81 1.43
C PRO A 467 17.12 -4.17 0.82
N ILE A 468 18.32 -4.66 1.12
CA ILE A 468 18.83 -5.95 0.61
C ILE A 468 18.02 -7.13 1.20
N LEU A 469 17.75 -7.09 2.51
CA LEU A 469 16.93 -8.10 3.20
C LEU A 469 15.49 -8.14 2.66
N SER A 470 14.93 -6.99 2.29
CA SER A 470 13.59 -6.92 1.71
C SER A 470 13.48 -7.60 0.34
N GLU A 471 14.57 -7.64 -0.43
CA GLU A 471 14.61 -8.34 -1.71
C GLU A 471 14.65 -9.87 -1.54
N ALA A 472 15.17 -10.40 -0.43
CA ALA A 472 15.29 -11.84 -0.18
C ALA A 472 13.93 -12.54 -0.10
N ASN A 473 12.97 -11.96 0.63
CA ASN A 473 11.56 -12.33 0.51
C ASN A 473 10.65 -11.13 0.91
N PRO A 474 10.09 -10.39 -0.06
CA PRO A 474 9.29 -9.21 0.26
C PRO A 474 7.92 -9.54 0.87
N ASN A 475 7.37 -10.75 0.68
CA ASN A 475 6.11 -11.13 1.32
C ASN A 475 6.27 -11.32 2.84
N GLU A 476 7.36 -11.97 3.27
CA GLU A 476 7.75 -12.09 4.69
C GLU A 476 8.23 -10.75 5.26
N PHE A 477 8.98 -9.95 4.49
CA PHE A 477 9.44 -8.63 4.92
C PHE A 477 8.27 -7.68 5.16
N LEU A 478 7.32 -7.58 4.22
CA LEU A 478 6.09 -6.80 4.40
C LEU A 478 5.26 -7.33 5.58
N LEU A 479 5.21 -8.65 5.80
CA LEU A 479 4.51 -9.24 6.95
C LEU A 479 5.19 -8.85 8.28
N ALA A 480 6.52 -8.81 8.32
CA ALA A 480 7.27 -8.34 9.49
C ALA A 480 7.02 -6.86 9.77
N VAL A 481 7.02 -6.01 8.75
CA VAL A 481 6.71 -4.56 8.88
C VAL A 481 5.26 -4.35 9.32
N GLU A 482 4.29 -5.05 8.73
CA GLU A 482 2.87 -5.03 9.13
C GLU A 482 2.70 -5.46 10.60
N ASN A 483 3.36 -6.54 11.03
CA ASN A 483 3.31 -6.99 12.41
C ASN A 483 3.94 -5.99 13.39
N ALA A 484 5.02 -5.32 13.00
CA ALA A 484 5.66 -4.28 13.80
C ALA A 484 4.77 -3.01 13.93
N ILE A 485 4.12 -2.56 12.85
CA ILE A 485 3.12 -1.47 12.89
C ILE A 485 1.95 -1.82 13.84
N ASN A 486 1.60 -3.11 13.94
CA ASN A 486 0.46 -3.58 14.74
C ASN A 486 0.81 -3.92 16.20
N ALA A 487 2.07 -3.74 16.61
CA ALA A 487 2.46 -3.90 18.01
C ALA A 487 1.78 -2.84 18.89
N SER A 488 1.52 -3.15 20.16
CA SER A 488 0.89 -2.22 21.12
C SER A 488 1.76 -0.99 21.45
N SER A 489 3.03 -1.05 21.10
CA SER A 489 3.95 0.08 20.93
C SER A 489 4.72 -0.21 19.64
N SER A 490 4.54 0.60 18.61
CA SER A 490 5.19 0.36 17.32
C SER A 490 6.68 0.73 17.42
N PRO A 491 7.61 -0.13 16.97
CA PRO A 491 9.04 0.19 16.99
C PRO A 491 9.39 1.31 16.00
N PHE A 492 8.49 1.63 15.06
CA PHE A 492 8.67 2.74 14.13
C PHE A 492 8.39 4.09 14.79
N ASP A 493 7.58 4.12 15.85
CA ASP A 493 7.27 5.35 16.60
C ASP A 493 8.54 5.82 17.33
N GLU A 494 9.19 4.91 18.06
CA GLU A 494 10.49 5.16 18.69
C GLU A 494 11.60 5.41 17.66
N LEU A 495 11.61 4.77 16.48
CA LEU A 495 12.55 5.12 15.40
C LEU A 495 12.39 6.56 14.87
N PHE A 496 11.21 7.16 14.97
CA PHE A 496 11.02 8.59 14.71
C PHE A 496 11.48 9.46 15.89
N ASP A 497 11.20 9.07 17.14
CA ASP A 497 11.66 9.81 18.33
C ASP A 497 13.20 9.77 18.50
N GLN A 498 13.87 8.78 17.89
CA GLN A 498 15.34 8.66 17.82
C GLN A 498 15.96 9.49 16.65
N GLU A 499 15.18 10.32 15.95
CA GLU A 499 15.68 11.31 14.97
C GLU A 499 16.33 12.50 15.69
N ASP A 500 17.60 12.79 15.38
CA ASP A 500 18.27 14.01 15.81
C ASP A 500 18.49 14.98 14.61
N ALA A 501 18.32 16.27 14.87
CA ALA A 501 18.52 17.37 13.94
C ALA A 501 19.87 18.11 14.15
N GLY A 502 20.69 17.65 15.11
CA GLY A 502 22.06 18.11 15.33
C GLY A 502 23.01 17.78 14.17
N ALA A 503 24.18 18.42 14.16
CA ALA A 503 25.18 18.25 13.09
C ALA A 503 25.81 16.84 13.00
N PHE A 504 25.56 16.00 14.02
CA PHE A 504 25.96 14.59 14.09
C PHE A 504 24.75 13.64 14.22
N GLY A 505 23.53 14.16 14.07
CA GLY A 505 22.29 13.41 14.23
C GLY A 505 22.08 12.36 13.14
N GLY A 506 21.50 11.23 13.51
CA GLY A 506 21.15 10.14 12.61
C GLY A 506 19.66 10.07 12.28
N ASN A 507 19.31 9.33 11.24
CA ASN A 507 17.94 8.90 10.97
C ASN A 507 17.92 7.41 10.59
N TYR A 508 17.23 6.62 11.40
CA TYR A 508 17.28 5.15 11.40
C TYR A 508 16.11 4.47 10.67
N ILE A 509 15.17 5.24 10.09
CA ILE A 509 14.06 4.71 9.28
C ILE A 509 14.35 4.76 7.77
N THR A 510 15.40 5.47 7.35
CA THR A 510 15.81 5.66 5.94
C THR A 510 15.88 4.37 5.12
N GLY A 511 16.46 3.30 5.68
CA GLY A 511 16.58 1.99 5.02
C GLY A 511 15.29 1.20 4.97
N LEU A 512 14.35 1.41 5.90
CA LEU A 512 12.99 0.86 5.80
C LEU A 512 12.24 1.54 4.64
N LEU A 513 12.39 2.85 4.48
CA LEU A 513 11.80 3.57 3.34
C LEU A 513 12.40 3.08 2.02
N TRP A 514 13.73 2.95 1.92
CA TRP A 514 14.40 2.39 0.74
C TRP A 514 14.03 0.93 0.45
N ALA A 515 13.77 0.12 1.48
CA ALA A 515 13.24 -1.24 1.32
C ALA A 515 11.84 -1.24 0.68
N LEU A 516 10.90 -0.49 1.26
CA LEU A 516 9.54 -0.37 0.76
C LEU A 516 9.49 0.26 -0.64
N GLU A 517 10.32 1.29 -0.89
CA GLU A 517 10.55 1.86 -2.22
C GLU A 517 11.05 0.82 -3.23
N GLY A 518 12.00 -0.04 -2.84
CA GLY A 518 12.51 -1.13 -3.67
C GLY A 518 11.42 -2.13 -4.04
N ILE A 519 10.60 -2.53 -3.07
CA ILE A 519 9.48 -3.46 -3.28
C ILE A 519 8.39 -2.84 -4.17
N ALA A 520 8.10 -1.54 -4.01
CA ALA A 520 7.05 -0.84 -4.77
C ALA A 520 7.30 -0.79 -6.29
N TRP A 521 8.51 -1.13 -6.76
CA TRP A 521 8.77 -1.27 -8.20
C TRP A 521 8.02 -2.44 -8.85
N GLU A 522 7.73 -3.51 -8.12
CA GLU A 522 7.01 -4.69 -8.64
C GLU A 522 5.49 -4.55 -8.48
N GLU A 523 4.74 -4.66 -9.59
CA GLU A 523 3.29 -4.44 -9.62
C GLU A 523 2.52 -5.32 -8.61
N ALA A 524 2.96 -6.56 -8.41
CA ALA A 524 2.33 -7.52 -7.50
C ALA A 524 2.36 -7.11 -6.01
N TYR A 525 3.25 -6.19 -5.64
CA TYR A 525 3.42 -5.72 -4.26
C TYR A 525 3.02 -4.26 -4.05
N LEU A 526 2.76 -3.48 -5.11
CA LEU A 526 2.46 -2.05 -5.03
C LEU A 526 1.36 -1.75 -4.01
N SER A 527 0.17 -2.33 -4.18
CA SER A 527 -1.01 -2.08 -3.33
C SER A 527 -0.73 -2.29 -1.83
N ARG A 528 -0.03 -3.38 -1.48
CA ARG A 528 0.31 -3.74 -0.09
C ARG A 528 1.37 -2.80 0.46
N THR A 529 2.41 -2.53 -0.34
CA THR A 529 3.56 -1.69 0.05
C THR A 529 3.17 -0.23 0.25
N THR A 530 2.29 0.32 -0.58
CA THR A 530 1.83 1.71 -0.43
C THR A 530 0.82 1.88 0.69
N VAL A 531 0.05 0.83 1.03
CA VAL A 531 -0.72 0.81 2.29
C VAL A 531 0.21 0.81 3.50
N VAL A 532 1.25 -0.03 3.52
CA VAL A 532 2.27 -0.06 4.59
C VAL A 532 2.96 1.29 4.75
N LEU A 533 3.42 1.92 3.65
CA LEU A 533 3.97 3.27 3.68
C LEU A 533 2.95 4.31 4.18
N ALA A 534 1.66 4.17 3.85
CA ALA A 534 0.61 5.06 4.35
C ALA A 534 0.24 4.80 5.82
N GLU A 535 0.48 3.60 6.35
CA GLU A 535 0.40 3.34 7.79
C GLU A 535 1.54 4.06 8.52
N ILE A 536 2.79 3.90 8.06
CA ILE A 536 3.97 4.56 8.64
C ILE A 536 3.86 6.10 8.52
N ALA A 537 3.34 6.61 7.40
CA ALA A 537 3.04 8.04 7.20
C ALA A 537 1.96 8.61 8.14
N ALA A 538 1.19 7.77 8.81
CA ALA A 538 0.22 8.19 9.83
C ALA A 538 0.82 8.23 11.25
N HIS A 539 2.00 7.63 11.45
CA HIS A 539 2.77 7.64 12.70
C HIS A 539 3.91 8.68 12.69
N ASP A 540 4.39 9.06 11.50
CA ASP A 540 5.43 10.09 11.29
C ASP A 540 5.05 11.44 11.95
N PRO A 541 5.78 11.91 12.99
CA PRO A 541 5.54 13.20 13.62
C PRO A 541 6.02 14.39 12.75
N GLY A 542 6.70 14.11 11.63
CA GLY A 542 7.41 15.09 10.82
C GLY A 542 8.79 15.42 11.41
N GLY A 543 9.49 16.34 10.75
CA GLY A 543 10.85 16.73 11.12
C GLY A 543 11.61 17.34 9.95
N ASN A 544 12.94 17.36 10.03
CA ASN A 544 13.79 18.11 9.09
C ASN A 544 14.40 17.25 7.95
N TRP A 545 14.44 15.93 8.13
CA TRP A 545 14.97 15.02 7.10
C TRP A 545 14.04 14.92 5.87
N ALA A 546 14.65 14.92 4.68
CA ALA A 546 13.94 14.96 3.39
C ALA A 546 13.41 13.60 2.90
N ASN A 547 13.99 12.48 3.36
CA ASN A 547 13.43 11.15 3.13
C ASN A 547 12.36 10.87 4.20
N ARG A 548 11.11 10.70 3.78
CA ARG A 548 9.91 10.58 4.62
C ARG A 548 8.89 9.65 3.95
N PRO A 549 8.06 8.90 4.69
CA PRO A 549 7.00 8.07 4.13
C PRO A 549 6.09 8.79 3.12
N SER A 550 5.72 10.05 3.40
CA SER A 550 4.90 10.89 2.49
C SER A 550 5.59 11.20 1.16
N ASN A 551 6.93 11.28 1.17
CA ASN A 551 7.73 11.66 0.03
C ASN A 551 7.99 10.43 -0.83
N SER A 552 8.28 9.26 -0.22
CA SER A 552 8.29 7.96 -0.88
C SER A 552 6.97 7.68 -1.59
N LEU A 553 5.83 7.87 -0.91
CA LEU A 553 4.49 7.75 -1.52
C LEU A 553 4.29 8.70 -2.70
N THR A 554 4.66 9.98 -2.55
CA THR A 554 4.54 10.97 -3.63
C THR A 554 5.39 10.57 -4.84
N ASP A 555 6.67 10.23 -4.63
CA ASP A 555 7.59 9.84 -5.70
C ASP A 555 7.15 8.53 -6.40
N ILE A 556 6.62 7.53 -5.68
CA ILE A 556 6.04 6.31 -6.27
C ILE A 556 4.93 6.64 -7.28
N PHE A 557 3.99 7.52 -6.91
CA PHE A 557 2.79 7.81 -7.69
C PHE A 557 2.89 8.99 -8.67
N LEU A 558 3.99 9.75 -8.70
CA LEU A 558 4.17 10.97 -9.52
C LEU A 558 3.63 10.81 -10.95
N PRO A 559 2.58 11.55 -11.38
CA PRO A 559 1.89 11.23 -12.64
C PRO A 559 2.77 11.33 -13.89
N TRP A 560 3.85 12.13 -13.85
CA TRP A 560 4.77 12.35 -14.97
C TRP A 560 6.00 11.42 -14.97
N LYS A 561 6.28 10.75 -13.85
CA LYS A 561 7.41 9.83 -13.67
C LYS A 561 7.17 8.95 -12.42
N PRO A 562 6.23 7.98 -12.49
CA PRO A 562 6.00 7.05 -11.41
C PRO A 562 7.25 6.19 -11.21
N HIS A 563 7.55 5.88 -9.95
CA HIS A 563 8.68 5.01 -9.60
C HIS A 563 8.19 3.58 -9.30
N THR A 564 7.44 3.04 -10.26
CA THR A 564 6.95 1.66 -10.26
C THR A 564 6.79 1.15 -11.69
N LEU A 565 6.82 -0.16 -11.89
CA LEU A 565 6.52 -0.80 -13.18
C LEU A 565 5.01 -0.99 -13.39
N ALA A 566 4.19 -0.67 -12.38
CA ALA A 566 2.76 -0.91 -12.35
C ALA A 566 1.95 -0.11 -13.38
N SER A 567 0.90 -0.74 -13.91
CA SER A 567 -0.06 -0.14 -14.84
C SER A 567 -0.75 1.13 -14.29
N VAL A 568 -1.45 1.89 -15.16
CA VAL A 568 -2.25 3.05 -14.73
C VAL A 568 -3.36 2.59 -13.80
N GLU A 569 -4.13 1.59 -14.21
CA GLU A 569 -5.24 0.99 -13.47
C GLU A 569 -4.79 0.47 -12.10
N LYS A 570 -3.59 -0.13 -12.01
CA LYS A 570 -3.00 -0.57 -10.75
C LYS A 570 -2.70 0.61 -9.81
N ARG A 571 -2.11 1.68 -10.34
CA ARG A 571 -1.80 2.89 -9.57
C ARG A 571 -3.08 3.60 -9.11
N GLN A 572 -4.12 3.59 -9.93
CA GLN A 572 -5.45 4.09 -9.58
C GLN A 572 -6.05 3.29 -8.41
N ALA A 573 -6.15 1.96 -8.53
CA ALA A 573 -6.65 1.09 -7.47
C ALA A 573 -5.85 1.24 -6.16
N ALA A 574 -4.52 1.29 -6.22
CA ALA A 574 -3.68 1.49 -5.04
C ALA A 574 -3.97 2.82 -4.31
N LEU A 575 -4.24 3.92 -5.04
CA LEU A 575 -4.65 5.20 -4.45
C LEU A 575 -6.03 5.12 -3.78
N GLU A 576 -6.99 4.39 -4.35
CA GLU A 576 -8.31 4.18 -3.72
C GLU A 576 -8.20 3.41 -2.40
N ILE A 577 -7.34 2.38 -2.34
CA ILE A 577 -7.09 1.64 -1.09
C ILE A 577 -6.53 2.59 -0.02
N ILE A 578 -5.57 3.45 -0.36
CA ILE A 578 -4.99 4.43 0.57
C ILE A 578 -6.07 5.43 1.01
N CYS A 579 -6.94 5.91 0.11
CA CYS A 579 -8.07 6.78 0.46
C CYS A 579 -9.04 6.15 1.46
N ARG A 580 -9.26 4.83 1.33
CA ARG A 580 -10.20 4.05 2.15
C ARG A 580 -9.62 3.61 3.48
N GLU A 581 -8.31 3.35 3.57
CA GLU A 581 -7.65 2.84 4.78
C GLU A 581 -6.89 3.91 5.58
N LYS A 582 -6.40 4.98 4.94
CA LYS A 582 -5.64 6.09 5.57
C LYS A 582 -6.04 7.46 5.00
N PRO A 583 -7.31 7.90 5.14
CA PRO A 583 -7.84 9.07 4.43
C PRO A 583 -7.05 10.38 4.63
N GLU A 584 -6.52 10.65 5.83
CA GLU A 584 -5.77 11.90 6.09
C GLU A 584 -4.35 11.89 5.52
N VAL A 585 -3.78 10.71 5.26
CA VAL A 585 -2.53 10.56 4.47
C VAL A 585 -2.85 10.66 2.98
N ALA A 586 -3.91 9.97 2.55
CA ALA A 586 -4.38 9.98 1.17
C ALA A 586 -4.72 11.39 0.67
N TRP A 587 -5.33 12.23 1.52
CA TRP A 587 -5.64 13.62 1.20
C TRP A 587 -4.39 14.39 0.81
N LYS A 588 -3.35 14.34 1.65
CA LYS A 588 -2.06 15.02 1.43
C LYS A 588 -1.36 14.48 0.18
N LEU A 589 -1.44 13.17 -0.04
CA LEU A 589 -0.87 12.50 -1.22
C LEU A 589 -1.58 12.92 -2.51
N LEU A 590 -2.91 12.89 -2.56
CA LEU A 590 -3.64 13.36 -3.74
C LEU A 590 -3.42 14.85 -3.98
N GLU A 591 -3.30 15.67 -2.93
CA GLU A 591 -2.98 17.09 -3.03
C GLU A 591 -1.57 17.34 -3.60
N SER A 592 -0.57 16.51 -3.27
CA SER A 592 0.78 16.58 -3.87
C SER A 592 0.84 16.06 -5.31
N LEU A 593 -0.03 15.11 -5.67
CA LEU A 593 -0.13 14.52 -7.02
C LEU A 593 -0.94 15.39 -8.01
N LEU A 594 -1.55 16.51 -7.59
CA LEU A 594 -2.27 17.41 -8.50
C LEU A 594 -1.35 18.08 -9.55
N PRO A 595 -1.84 18.32 -10.79
CA PRO A 595 -1.07 18.94 -11.86
C PRO A 595 -0.27 20.19 -11.47
N ASN A 596 1.04 20.15 -11.72
CA ASN A 596 2.01 21.21 -11.43
C ASN A 596 2.33 21.49 -9.95
N GLN A 597 1.89 20.66 -8.99
CA GLN A 597 2.35 20.79 -7.60
C GLN A 597 3.81 20.31 -7.45
N HIS A 598 4.12 19.09 -7.92
CA HIS A 598 5.48 18.54 -7.92
C HIS A 598 6.09 18.51 -9.33
N SER A 599 7.12 19.34 -9.55
CA SER A 599 7.88 19.45 -10.81
C SER A 599 9.31 18.91 -10.72
N THR A 600 9.73 18.44 -9.55
CA THR A 600 11.02 17.79 -9.28
C THR A 600 10.82 16.57 -8.38
N THR A 601 11.80 15.68 -8.38
CA THR A 601 11.82 14.41 -7.66
C THR A 601 13.28 14.04 -7.41
N PHE A 602 13.58 13.45 -6.25
CA PHE A 602 14.89 12.83 -6.02
C PHE A 602 14.90 11.38 -6.53
N GLY A 603 13.72 10.75 -6.55
CA GLY A 603 13.52 9.39 -7.01
C GLY A 603 13.73 8.38 -5.90
N THR A 604 13.08 7.23 -6.05
CA THR A 604 13.11 6.16 -5.06
C THR A 604 14.32 5.23 -5.21
N HIS A 605 14.63 4.50 -4.14
CA HIS A 605 15.53 3.35 -4.18
C HIS A 605 15.04 2.31 -5.20
N LYS A 606 15.98 1.53 -5.77
CA LYS A 606 15.72 0.49 -6.78
C LYS A 606 16.25 -0.86 -6.28
N PRO A 607 15.54 -1.97 -6.52
CA PRO A 607 16.04 -3.30 -6.19
C PRO A 607 17.33 -3.61 -6.96
N SER A 608 18.31 -4.19 -6.27
CA SER A 608 19.66 -4.48 -6.81
C SER A 608 19.83 -5.94 -7.24
N TRP A 609 19.10 -6.86 -6.58
CA TRP A 609 19.20 -8.31 -6.75
C TRP A 609 17.98 -8.86 -7.49
N ARG A 610 16.80 -8.36 -7.13
CA ARG A 610 15.54 -8.39 -7.89
C ARG A 610 15.64 -7.45 -9.09
N LYS A 611 16.46 -7.84 -10.07
CA LYS A 611 16.55 -7.21 -11.40
C LYS A 611 15.23 -7.38 -12.19
N THR A 612 14.18 -6.68 -11.77
CA THR A 612 12.84 -6.67 -12.38
C THR A 612 12.61 -5.45 -13.26
N ILE A 613 13.31 -4.34 -12.98
CA ILE A 613 13.35 -3.16 -13.84
C ILE A 613 14.20 -3.47 -15.09
N PRO A 614 13.68 -3.31 -16.32
CA PRO A 614 14.45 -3.51 -17.55
C PRO A 614 15.64 -2.54 -17.66
N GLU A 615 16.78 -3.02 -18.16
CA GLU A 615 18.00 -2.21 -18.34
C GLU A 615 17.81 -1.08 -19.38
N ASP A 616 16.83 -1.22 -20.28
CA ASP A 616 16.46 -0.23 -21.29
C ASP A 616 15.31 0.72 -20.86
N TRP A 617 14.85 0.66 -19.61
CA TRP A 617 13.76 1.51 -19.07
C TRP A 617 14.07 3.00 -19.21
N LYS A 618 13.53 3.63 -20.28
CA LYS A 618 13.91 4.98 -20.72
C LYS A 618 12.74 5.96 -20.75
N LYS A 619 12.70 6.78 -19.69
CA LYS A 619 12.04 8.11 -19.60
C LYS A 619 10.50 8.16 -19.66
N GLY A 620 9.89 7.92 -18.50
CA GLY A 620 8.61 8.53 -18.12
C GLY A 620 7.38 7.96 -18.83
N VAL A 621 6.22 8.54 -18.49
CA VAL A 621 4.93 8.16 -19.08
C VAL A 621 4.68 8.87 -20.41
N THR A 622 3.76 8.35 -21.21
CA THR A 622 3.16 9.10 -22.31
C THR A 622 2.32 10.27 -21.78
N ASN A 623 2.08 11.26 -22.64
CA ASN A 623 1.18 12.37 -22.33
C ASN A 623 -0.29 11.91 -22.12
N SER A 624 -0.66 10.71 -22.59
CA SER A 624 -1.99 10.14 -22.32
C SER A 624 -2.09 9.70 -20.86
N GLU A 625 -1.22 8.77 -20.44
CA GLU A 625 -1.17 8.22 -19.08
C GLU A 625 -0.94 9.31 -18.03
N TYR A 626 -0.13 10.35 -18.35
CA TYR A 626 0.03 11.53 -17.49
C TYR A 626 -1.32 12.21 -17.20
N TRP A 627 -2.10 12.52 -18.24
CA TRP A 627 -3.38 13.20 -18.07
C TRP A 627 -4.47 12.29 -17.52
N GLU A 628 -4.37 10.99 -17.76
CA GLU A 628 -5.27 9.97 -17.21
C GLU A 628 -5.08 9.82 -15.69
N GLN A 629 -3.86 9.55 -15.23
CA GLN A 629 -3.52 9.54 -13.80
C GLN A 629 -3.82 10.89 -13.14
N SER A 630 -3.50 12.01 -13.79
CA SER A 630 -3.73 13.35 -13.24
C SER A 630 -5.21 13.73 -13.12
N ARG A 631 -6.06 13.27 -14.05
CA ARG A 631 -7.53 13.42 -13.95
C ARG A 631 -8.06 12.55 -12.84
N PHE A 632 -7.68 11.28 -12.80
CA PHE A 632 -8.08 10.35 -11.75
C PHE A 632 -7.76 10.88 -10.35
N CYS A 633 -6.52 11.33 -10.08
CA CYS A 633 -6.17 11.90 -8.78
C CYS A 633 -7.01 13.15 -8.43
N ALA A 634 -7.34 13.97 -9.42
CA ALA A 634 -8.16 15.17 -9.25
C ALA A 634 -9.66 14.87 -9.05
N GLU A 635 -10.17 13.80 -9.66
CA GLU A 635 -11.53 13.30 -9.45
C GLU A 635 -11.64 12.65 -8.07
N LEU A 636 -10.73 11.74 -7.74
CA LEU A 636 -10.68 11.04 -6.47
C LEU A 636 -10.53 11.98 -5.25
N ILE A 637 -9.77 13.08 -5.34
CA ILE A 637 -9.71 14.06 -4.23
C ILE A 637 -11.01 14.88 -4.09
N VAL A 638 -11.71 15.17 -5.20
CA VAL A 638 -13.03 15.83 -5.17
C VAL A 638 -14.10 14.88 -4.64
N GLU A 639 -13.96 13.58 -4.85
CA GLU A 639 -14.79 12.54 -4.23
C GLU A 639 -14.47 12.37 -2.74
N GLN A 640 -13.19 12.28 -2.37
CA GLN A 640 -12.72 12.13 -0.99
C GLN A 640 -13.04 13.34 -0.09
N ALA A 641 -13.21 14.53 -0.68
CA ALA A 641 -13.76 15.69 0.01
C ALA A 641 -15.25 15.55 0.37
N ASP A 642 -15.96 14.58 -0.21
CA ASP A 642 -17.41 14.36 -0.12
C ASP A 642 -18.23 15.67 -0.05
N PHE A 643 -18.82 15.97 1.11
CA PHE A 643 -19.40 17.26 1.47
C PHE A 643 -18.71 17.90 2.69
N ASP A 644 -17.48 17.47 3.01
CA ASP A 644 -16.64 18.09 4.03
C ASP A 644 -16.29 19.54 3.63
N VAL A 645 -16.86 20.47 4.40
CA VAL A 645 -16.75 21.92 4.23
C VAL A 645 -15.29 22.42 4.22
N VAL A 646 -14.38 21.78 4.94
CA VAL A 646 -12.97 22.18 5.03
C VAL A 646 -12.18 21.66 3.84
N LYS A 647 -12.38 20.39 3.46
CA LYS A 647 -11.75 19.76 2.29
C LYS A 647 -12.21 20.39 0.99
N LEU A 648 -13.51 20.64 0.83
CA LEU A 648 -14.06 21.40 -0.30
C LEU A 648 -13.54 22.85 -0.33
N ALA A 649 -13.38 23.52 0.82
CA ALA A 649 -12.78 24.86 0.88
C ALA A 649 -11.29 24.86 0.45
N SER A 650 -10.53 23.81 0.79
CA SER A 650 -9.15 23.64 0.30
C SER A 650 -9.11 23.44 -1.22
N LEU A 651 -9.98 22.58 -1.76
CA LEU A 651 -10.10 22.36 -3.21
C LEU A 651 -10.51 23.62 -3.99
N VAL A 652 -11.34 24.49 -3.40
CA VAL A 652 -11.60 25.82 -3.95
C VAL A 652 -10.31 26.64 -4.00
N GLY A 653 -9.48 26.64 -2.94
CA GLY A 653 -8.16 27.27 -2.95
C GLY A 653 -7.21 26.73 -4.03
N ASN A 654 -7.27 25.43 -4.28
CA ASN A 654 -6.46 24.71 -5.28
C ASN A 654 -7.09 24.64 -6.68
N TYR A 655 -8.28 25.21 -6.91
CA TYR A 655 -9.11 24.96 -8.10
C TYR A 655 -8.38 25.05 -9.45
N HIS A 656 -7.41 25.96 -9.60
CA HIS A 656 -6.58 26.09 -10.80
C HIS A 656 -5.71 24.87 -11.16
N HIS A 657 -5.54 23.90 -10.26
CA HIS A 657 -4.87 22.61 -10.52
C HIS A 657 -5.84 21.51 -10.98
N LEU A 658 -7.16 21.70 -10.84
CA LEU A 658 -8.17 20.66 -11.12
C LEU A 658 -8.56 20.65 -12.61
N PRO A 659 -8.26 19.60 -13.39
CA PRO A 659 -8.78 19.44 -14.75
C PRO A 659 -10.31 19.24 -14.77
N SER A 660 -10.90 19.19 -15.96
CA SER A 660 -12.25 18.66 -16.16
C SER A 660 -12.15 17.13 -16.35
N PRO A 661 -13.08 16.31 -15.81
CA PRO A 661 -14.34 16.67 -15.14
C PRO A 661 -14.24 17.10 -13.67
N ALA A 662 -13.18 16.79 -12.92
CA ALA A 662 -13.06 17.09 -11.48
C ALA A 662 -13.51 18.51 -11.06
N SER A 663 -13.02 19.54 -11.74
CA SER A 663 -13.40 20.95 -11.53
C SER A 663 -14.89 21.23 -11.77
N THR A 664 -15.53 20.49 -12.68
CA THR A 664 -16.98 20.54 -12.94
C THR A 664 -17.77 19.79 -11.87
N THR A 665 -17.30 18.62 -11.43
CA THR A 665 -17.87 17.87 -10.29
C THR A 665 -17.84 18.72 -9.02
N LEU A 666 -16.74 19.42 -8.75
CA LEU A 666 -16.62 20.34 -7.61
C LEU A 666 -17.61 21.52 -7.69
N ARG A 667 -17.78 22.14 -8.87
CA ARG A 667 -18.84 23.16 -9.08
C ARG A 667 -20.24 22.57 -8.83
N GLY A 668 -20.48 21.34 -9.29
CA GLY A 668 -21.74 20.62 -9.05
C GLY A 668 -22.00 20.35 -7.57
N LYS A 669 -20.99 19.90 -6.81
CA LYS A 669 -21.09 19.72 -5.35
C LYS A 669 -21.40 21.04 -4.64
N LEU A 670 -20.71 22.13 -4.98
CA LEU A 670 -20.94 23.46 -4.41
C LEU A 670 -22.32 24.07 -4.76
N LEU A 671 -22.93 23.65 -5.87
CA LEU A 671 -24.29 24.03 -6.29
C LEU A 671 -25.39 23.03 -5.87
N SER A 672 -25.02 21.91 -5.25
CA SER A 672 -26.00 20.90 -4.83
C SER A 672 -26.87 21.42 -3.69
N ASP A 673 -28.10 20.92 -3.60
CA ASP A 673 -29.02 21.20 -2.49
C ASP A 673 -28.33 20.93 -1.14
N HIS A 674 -27.46 19.91 -1.05
CA HIS A 674 -26.66 19.66 0.16
C HIS A 674 -25.82 20.89 0.58
N CYS A 675 -25.04 21.48 -0.33
CA CYS A 675 -24.22 22.68 -0.05
C CYS A 675 -25.02 23.98 0.06
N LEU A 676 -26.21 24.07 -0.54
CA LEU A 676 -27.06 25.27 -0.49
C LEU A 676 -27.95 25.29 0.77
N ASP A 677 -28.49 24.14 1.17
CA ASP A 677 -29.25 23.92 2.40
C ASP A 677 -28.36 23.77 3.64
N LEU A 678 -27.03 23.58 3.46
CA LEU A 678 -26.05 23.80 4.53
C LEU A 678 -26.37 25.12 5.23
N SER A 679 -26.58 25.03 6.54
CA SER A 679 -27.05 26.17 7.31
C SER A 679 -26.00 27.30 7.28
N GLU A 680 -26.42 28.55 7.42
CA GLU A 680 -25.67 29.66 6.77
C GLU A 680 -24.20 29.88 7.22
N GLN A 681 -23.76 29.30 8.34
CA GLN A 681 -22.35 29.30 8.78
C GLN A 681 -21.62 27.95 8.54
N ASP A 682 -22.30 26.89 8.11
CA ASP A 682 -21.66 25.70 7.51
C ASP A 682 -21.12 26.02 6.11
N ARG A 683 -21.87 26.78 5.31
CA ARG A 683 -21.39 27.26 4.01
C ARG A 683 -20.40 28.43 4.09
N MET A 684 -20.15 28.98 5.28
CA MET A 684 -19.22 30.11 5.46
C MET A 684 -17.79 29.79 4.99
N PRO A 685 -17.12 28.69 5.36
CA PRO A 685 -15.74 28.42 4.91
C PRO A 685 -15.64 28.23 3.38
N LEU A 686 -16.68 27.65 2.75
CA LEU A 686 -16.78 27.53 1.29
C LEU A 686 -16.91 28.91 0.62
N TRP A 687 -17.81 29.74 1.13
CA TRP A 687 -18.04 31.11 0.66
C TRP A 687 -16.79 31.98 0.84
N ASP A 688 -16.15 31.90 2.01
CA ASP A 688 -14.87 32.55 2.32
C ASP A 688 -13.77 32.12 1.34
N ALA A 689 -13.66 30.82 1.05
CA ALA A 689 -12.67 30.27 0.12
C ALA A 689 -12.93 30.75 -1.31
N LEU A 690 -14.19 30.75 -1.77
CA LEU A 690 -14.58 31.25 -3.08
C LEU A 690 -14.27 32.75 -3.20
N CYS A 691 -14.64 33.57 -2.21
CA CYS A 691 -14.31 34.99 -2.19
C CYS A 691 -12.79 35.23 -2.20
N LYS A 692 -11.99 34.42 -1.49
CA LYS A 692 -10.51 34.48 -1.51
C LYS A 692 -9.95 34.09 -2.88
N LEU A 693 -10.46 33.03 -3.52
CA LEU A 693 -10.07 32.57 -4.85
C LEU A 693 -10.36 33.64 -5.92
N ILE A 694 -11.61 34.14 -5.96
CA ILE A 694 -12.07 35.18 -6.88
C ILE A 694 -11.21 36.44 -6.71
N ALA A 695 -11.00 36.91 -5.48
CA ALA A 695 -10.15 38.06 -5.20
C ALA A 695 -8.69 37.85 -5.64
N ARG A 696 -8.13 36.64 -5.46
CA ARG A 696 -6.76 36.29 -5.91
C ARG A 696 -6.62 36.39 -7.43
N HIS A 697 -7.55 35.82 -8.20
CA HIS A 697 -7.49 35.87 -9.67
C HIS A 697 -7.83 37.26 -10.24
N ARG A 698 -8.88 37.92 -9.72
CA ARG A 698 -9.24 39.30 -10.10
C ARG A 698 -8.11 40.31 -9.84
N LYS A 699 -7.21 40.03 -8.88
CA LYS A 699 -6.02 40.85 -8.57
C LYS A 699 -4.85 40.63 -9.53
N PHE A 700 -4.76 39.49 -10.22
CA PHE A 700 -3.64 39.14 -11.11
C PHE A 700 -4.06 38.66 -12.52
N PRO A 701 -5.00 39.34 -13.22
CA PRO A 701 -5.69 38.82 -14.41
C PRO A 701 -4.82 38.74 -15.69
N LYS A 702 -3.50 38.95 -15.58
CA LYS A 702 -2.51 38.82 -16.68
C LYS A 702 -1.44 37.76 -16.41
N ALA A 703 -1.49 37.07 -15.26
CA ALA A 703 -0.57 35.99 -14.96
C ALA A 703 -0.97 34.70 -15.70
N GLY A 704 -0.01 33.92 -16.18
CA GLY A 704 -0.27 32.69 -16.95
C GLY A 704 -1.00 31.58 -16.19
N TRP A 705 -1.05 31.66 -14.86
CA TRP A 705 -1.84 30.78 -13.97
C TRP A 705 -3.23 31.34 -13.65
N SER A 706 -3.57 32.55 -14.12
CA SER A 706 -4.86 33.15 -13.81
C SER A 706 -5.98 32.58 -14.67
N LEU A 707 -7.05 32.14 -14.01
CA LEU A 707 -8.31 31.81 -14.66
C LEU A 707 -8.85 33.02 -15.44
N GLY A 708 -9.40 32.77 -16.63
CA GLY A 708 -10.07 33.78 -17.44
C GLY A 708 -11.47 34.12 -16.92
N ASN A 709 -12.07 35.21 -17.43
CA ASN A 709 -13.43 35.63 -17.05
C ASN A 709 -14.45 34.49 -17.15
N ASP A 710 -14.38 33.73 -18.24
CA ASP A 710 -15.32 32.65 -18.57
C ASP A 710 -15.28 31.48 -17.57
N SER A 711 -14.17 31.36 -16.82
CA SER A 711 -14.01 30.39 -15.72
C SER A 711 -14.25 30.99 -14.33
N LEU A 712 -14.20 32.32 -14.18
CA LEU A 712 -14.45 33.03 -12.92
C LEU A 712 -15.92 33.41 -12.72
N LEU A 713 -16.65 33.73 -13.79
CA LEU A 713 -18.08 34.09 -13.71
C LEU A 713 -18.93 32.98 -13.05
N PRO A 714 -18.78 31.68 -13.38
CA PRO A 714 -19.49 30.62 -12.66
C PRO A 714 -19.13 30.56 -11.17
N MET A 715 -17.90 30.91 -10.77
CA MET A 715 -17.51 30.94 -9.34
C MET A 715 -18.12 32.14 -8.61
N GLU A 716 -18.25 33.28 -9.28
CA GLU A 716 -18.96 34.44 -8.75
C GLU A 716 -20.47 34.15 -8.59
N GLU A 717 -21.08 33.41 -9.53
CA GLU A 717 -22.46 32.92 -9.41
C GLU A 717 -22.64 31.91 -8.26
N ILE A 718 -21.71 30.98 -8.08
CA ILE A 718 -21.70 30.02 -6.95
C ILE A 718 -21.54 30.77 -5.62
N ALA A 719 -20.60 31.70 -5.53
CA ALA A 719 -20.37 32.51 -4.34
C ALA A 719 -21.58 33.39 -3.98
N ASN A 720 -22.32 33.88 -4.97
CA ASN A 720 -23.56 34.64 -4.75
C ASN A 720 -24.74 33.76 -4.30
N GLN A 721 -24.74 32.45 -4.59
CA GLN A 721 -25.77 31.51 -4.15
C GLN A 721 -25.48 30.95 -2.74
N LEU A 722 -24.22 30.61 -2.47
CA LEU A 722 -23.73 30.23 -1.14
C LEU A 722 -23.68 31.43 -0.17
N ALA A 723 -23.77 32.66 -0.67
CA ALA A 723 -23.86 33.87 0.15
C ALA A 723 -24.94 33.69 1.24
N PRO A 724 -24.58 33.86 2.52
CA PRO A 724 -25.54 33.75 3.61
C PRO A 724 -26.49 34.97 3.63
N LYS A 725 -27.75 34.80 4.05
CA LYS A 725 -28.87 35.70 3.69
C LYS A 725 -29.53 36.42 4.86
N SER A 726 -29.61 35.82 6.05
CA SER A 726 -30.22 36.47 7.22
C SER A 726 -29.19 37.29 8.00
N PRO A 727 -29.42 38.53 8.45
CA PRO A 727 -28.39 39.38 9.07
C PRO A 727 -27.60 38.76 10.24
N THR A 728 -28.16 37.78 10.94
CA THR A 728 -27.49 37.05 12.03
C THR A 728 -26.90 35.70 11.59
N LEU A 729 -27.19 35.22 10.37
CA LEU A 729 -26.88 33.89 9.85
C LEU A 729 -25.92 33.94 8.64
N LEU A 730 -26.01 35.04 7.89
CA LEU A 730 -24.91 35.93 7.41
C LEU A 730 -23.87 36.22 8.51
N ASN A 731 -24.08 35.74 9.75
CA ASN A 731 -23.09 35.56 10.81
C ASN A 731 -23.11 34.19 11.58
N ARG A 732 -24.13 33.28 11.50
CA ARG A 732 -24.34 32.21 12.54
C ARG A 732 -25.45 31.06 12.48
N ARG A 733 -25.83 30.39 11.36
CA ARG A 733 -26.67 29.12 11.31
C ARG A 733 -28.06 29.04 12.04
N LEU A 734 -29.21 28.81 11.36
CA LEU A 734 -30.48 28.39 12.04
C LEU A 734 -31.49 27.54 11.18
N PHE A 735 -31.41 26.19 11.30
CA PHE A 735 -32.44 25.10 11.45
C PHE A 735 -33.83 25.02 10.70
N SER A 736 -34.34 23.79 10.42
CA SER A 736 -35.51 23.44 9.52
C SER A 736 -36.31 22.11 9.85
N ASP A 737 -37.49 21.82 9.21
CA ASP A 737 -38.43 20.64 9.45
C ASP A 737 -39.40 20.22 8.25
N SER A 738 -40.44 19.36 8.43
CA SER A 738 -41.00 18.35 7.46
C SER A 738 -42.45 17.75 7.70
N ARG A 739 -42.99 16.88 6.78
CA ARG A 739 -44.17 15.89 6.84
C ARG A 739 -45.58 16.37 6.28
N LYS A 740 -46.65 15.59 5.89
CA LYS A 740 -47.07 14.13 5.75
C LYS A 740 -48.29 13.92 4.74
N GLN A 741 -48.85 12.69 4.52
CA GLN A 741 -49.92 12.34 3.50
C GLN A 741 -50.84 11.09 3.81
N GLU A 742 -52.10 10.94 3.27
CA GLU A 742 -53.04 9.74 3.34
C GLU A 742 -54.38 9.88 2.49
N LYS A 743 -55.00 8.77 1.94
CA LYS A 743 -56.46 8.52 1.54
C LYS A 743 -56.69 7.49 0.36
N LEU A 744 -57.58 6.46 0.47
CA LEU A 744 -58.19 5.79 -0.72
C LEU A 744 -59.55 5.00 -0.63
N PHE A 745 -59.77 4.05 0.30
CA PHE A 745 -60.69 2.89 0.15
C PHE A 745 -62.19 3.10 -0.22
N GLN A 746 -62.78 4.28 0.01
CA GLN A 746 -64.25 4.49 0.08
C GLN A 746 -65.05 4.49 -1.25
N LYS A 747 -64.61 3.79 -2.31
CA LYS A 747 -65.23 3.91 -3.66
C LYS A 747 -66.03 2.70 -4.17
N GLN A 748 -65.98 1.52 -3.53
CA GLN A 748 -66.50 0.29 -4.14
C GLN A 748 -67.91 -0.17 -3.70
N LYS A 749 -68.42 0.24 -2.52
CA LYS A 749 -69.71 -0.25 -2.00
C LYS A 749 -70.93 0.22 -2.83
N SER A 750 -70.84 1.40 -3.45
CA SER A 750 -71.94 2.14 -4.08
C SER A 750 -72.59 1.52 -5.33
N ALA A 751 -72.25 0.30 -5.75
CA ALA A 751 -72.57 -0.21 -7.10
C ALA A 751 -73.57 -1.37 -7.17
N ILE A 752 -73.90 -2.03 -6.05
CA ILE A 752 -74.85 -3.17 -6.01
C ILE A 752 -76.25 -2.72 -5.53
N GLU A 753 -76.29 -1.65 -4.72
CA GLU A 753 -77.52 -1.03 -4.19
C GLU A 753 -78.46 -0.54 -5.33
N ASP A 754 -77.89 -0.10 -6.45
CA ASP A 754 -78.62 0.33 -7.66
C ASP A 754 -79.46 -0.82 -8.27
N ILE A 755 -78.93 -2.05 -8.35
CA ILE A 755 -79.57 -3.17 -9.08
C ILE A 755 -80.76 -3.73 -8.29
N LEU A 756 -80.67 -3.79 -6.96
CA LEU A 756 -81.74 -4.29 -6.11
C LEU A 756 -83.03 -3.45 -6.28
N SER A 757 -82.85 -2.15 -6.52
CA SER A 757 -83.89 -1.13 -6.67
C SER A 757 -84.76 -1.29 -7.92
N GLU A 758 -84.34 -2.07 -8.92
CA GLU A 758 -85.03 -2.16 -10.22
C GLU A 758 -86.00 -3.36 -10.35
N GLY A 759 -85.88 -4.41 -9.53
CA GLY A 759 -86.70 -5.62 -9.73
C GLY A 759 -86.69 -6.74 -8.68
N GLY A 760 -86.01 -6.59 -7.54
CA GLY A 760 -86.09 -7.50 -6.40
C GLY A 760 -85.52 -8.92 -6.60
N VAL A 761 -85.70 -9.78 -5.58
CA VAL A 761 -85.01 -11.08 -5.41
C VAL A 761 -85.08 -11.99 -6.65
N SER A 762 -86.24 -12.08 -7.28
CA SER A 762 -86.47 -12.92 -8.47
C SER A 762 -85.61 -12.51 -9.66
N GLN A 763 -85.26 -11.22 -9.80
CA GLN A 763 -84.32 -10.75 -10.82
C GLN A 763 -82.87 -11.00 -10.39
N VAL A 764 -82.53 -10.86 -9.11
CA VAL A 764 -81.17 -11.14 -8.60
C VAL A 764 -80.81 -12.62 -8.78
N LEU A 765 -81.71 -13.55 -8.48
CA LEU A 765 -81.50 -14.99 -8.73
C LEU A 765 -81.38 -15.31 -10.22
N LYS A 766 -82.16 -14.63 -11.07
CA LYS A 766 -82.09 -14.77 -12.54
C LYS A 766 -80.76 -14.24 -13.08
N PHE A 767 -80.27 -13.12 -12.58
CA PHE A 767 -78.95 -12.56 -12.87
C PHE A 767 -77.82 -13.47 -12.35
N ALA A 768 -77.92 -14.02 -11.14
CA ALA A 768 -76.97 -14.99 -10.61
C ALA A 768 -76.83 -16.24 -11.50
N SER A 769 -77.92 -16.66 -12.18
CA SER A 769 -77.90 -17.76 -13.14
C SER A 769 -77.21 -17.44 -14.48
N THR A 770 -76.97 -16.17 -14.81
CA THR A 770 -76.36 -15.72 -16.08
C THR A 770 -74.92 -15.24 -15.95
N VAL A 771 -74.42 -14.95 -14.74
CA VAL A 771 -73.01 -14.53 -14.50
C VAL A 771 -72.07 -15.71 -14.24
N SER A 772 -70.80 -15.55 -14.64
CA SER A 772 -69.77 -16.60 -14.55
C SER A 772 -69.28 -16.89 -13.13
N LYS A 773 -69.39 -15.92 -12.20
CA LYS A 773 -69.05 -16.06 -10.77
C LYS A 773 -70.27 -15.79 -9.88
N ALA A 774 -71.29 -16.66 -9.98
CA ALA A 774 -72.50 -16.58 -9.15
C ALA A 774 -72.21 -16.49 -7.62
N GLY A 775 -71.07 -17.03 -7.16
CA GLY A 775 -70.63 -16.88 -5.77
C GLY A 775 -70.49 -15.42 -5.32
N LEU A 776 -69.87 -14.54 -6.11
CA LEU A 776 -69.69 -13.12 -5.76
C LEU A 776 -71.02 -12.36 -5.63
N VAL A 777 -72.07 -12.79 -6.33
CA VAL A 777 -73.43 -12.26 -6.13
C VAL A 777 -73.97 -12.73 -4.78
N GLY A 778 -73.78 -14.01 -4.44
CA GLY A 778 -74.09 -14.54 -3.10
C GLY A 778 -73.31 -13.88 -1.96
N GLU A 779 -72.13 -13.33 -2.22
CA GLU A 779 -71.36 -12.55 -1.24
C GLU A 779 -71.98 -11.17 -0.96
N VAL A 780 -72.22 -10.34 -1.99
CA VAL A 780 -72.81 -9.01 -1.73
C VAL A 780 -74.29 -9.09 -1.34
N MET A 781 -75.03 -10.14 -1.75
CA MET A 781 -76.37 -10.43 -1.19
C MET A 781 -76.33 -10.69 0.33
N ALA A 782 -75.19 -11.11 0.88
CA ALA A 782 -75.00 -11.35 2.31
C ALA A 782 -74.42 -10.13 3.06
N ASP A 783 -73.66 -9.24 2.40
CA ASP A 783 -73.23 -7.92 2.95
C ASP A 783 -74.41 -6.92 3.09
N LEU A 784 -75.52 -7.17 2.39
CA LEU A 784 -76.77 -6.40 2.47
C LEU A 784 -77.77 -6.92 3.53
N ASP A 785 -77.48 -8.07 4.15
CA ASP A 785 -78.19 -8.72 5.27
C ASP A 785 -79.73 -8.54 5.31
N GLN A 786 -80.47 -9.28 4.47
CA GLN A 786 -81.94 -9.27 4.46
C GLN A 786 -82.57 -10.66 4.72
N PRO A 787 -83.65 -10.78 5.53
CA PRO A 787 -84.16 -12.08 5.98
C PRO A 787 -84.83 -12.95 4.92
N GLU A 788 -85.45 -12.34 3.89
CA GLU A 788 -86.24 -13.05 2.88
C GLU A 788 -85.41 -14.05 2.05
N PHE A 789 -84.09 -13.88 2.01
CA PHE A 789 -83.17 -14.76 1.29
C PHE A 789 -83.02 -16.15 1.94
N ASP A 790 -83.16 -16.27 3.27
CA ASP A 790 -82.86 -17.52 3.99
C ASP A 790 -83.95 -18.58 3.84
N ALA A 791 -85.20 -18.17 4.05
CA ALA A 791 -86.37 -19.04 3.96
C ALA A 791 -86.62 -19.60 2.55
N ALA A 792 -86.02 -18.97 1.52
CA ALA A 792 -86.08 -19.43 0.14
C ALA A 792 -85.07 -20.55 -0.20
N LEU A 793 -84.07 -20.82 0.67
CA LEU A 793 -82.92 -21.65 0.32
C LEU A 793 -82.75 -22.93 1.17
N LEU A 794 -83.22 -22.96 2.43
CA LEU A 794 -82.97 -24.06 3.36
C LEU A 794 -84.26 -24.64 3.99
N PRO A 795 -84.35 -25.96 4.26
CA PRO A 795 -83.41 -27.03 3.93
C PRO A 795 -83.66 -27.69 2.56
N ALA A 796 -84.71 -27.27 1.83
CA ALA A 796 -85.28 -28.00 0.68
C ALA A 796 -84.34 -28.22 -0.53
N LEU A 797 -83.13 -27.67 -0.52
CA LEU A 797 -82.13 -27.77 -1.58
C LEU A 797 -80.82 -28.50 -1.15
N LEU A 798 -80.80 -29.12 0.04
CA LEU A 798 -79.63 -29.81 0.61
C LEU A 798 -79.49 -31.27 0.09
N ASP A 799 -79.17 -31.44 -1.19
CA ASP A 799 -78.96 -32.75 -1.83
C ASP A 799 -77.59 -32.84 -2.54
N LYS A 800 -76.76 -33.84 -2.19
CA LYS A 800 -75.44 -34.08 -2.80
C LYS A 800 -75.48 -34.58 -4.26
N THR A 801 -76.66 -34.88 -4.82
CA THR A 801 -76.81 -35.41 -6.18
C THR A 801 -76.88 -34.33 -7.29
N ASN A 802 -76.94 -33.02 -6.97
CA ASN A 802 -77.11 -31.95 -7.97
C ASN A 802 -76.16 -30.74 -7.77
N HIS A 803 -75.17 -30.58 -8.65
CA HIS A 803 -73.99 -29.74 -8.39
C HIS A 803 -74.12 -28.21 -8.56
N LYS A 804 -74.96 -27.68 -9.47
CA LYS A 804 -74.99 -26.22 -9.70
C LYS A 804 -75.67 -25.46 -8.56
N LEU A 805 -76.79 -26.00 -8.05
CA LEU A 805 -77.50 -25.45 -6.89
C LEU A 805 -76.64 -25.55 -5.63
N TRP A 806 -75.93 -26.67 -5.46
CA TRP A 806 -74.97 -26.88 -4.39
C TRP A 806 -73.94 -25.74 -4.27
N SER A 807 -73.39 -25.26 -5.39
CA SER A 807 -72.37 -24.20 -5.39
C SER A 807 -72.92 -22.84 -4.94
N LEU A 808 -74.11 -22.44 -5.45
CA LEU A 808 -74.76 -21.18 -5.04
C LEU A 808 -75.16 -21.20 -3.57
N VAL A 809 -75.77 -22.30 -3.10
CA VAL A 809 -76.14 -22.48 -1.69
C VAL A 809 -74.89 -22.51 -0.82
N THR A 810 -73.84 -23.24 -1.19
CA THR A 810 -72.58 -23.29 -0.42
C THR A 810 -71.91 -21.92 -0.31
N ALA A 811 -71.87 -21.11 -1.39
CA ALA A 811 -71.30 -19.77 -1.35
C ALA A 811 -72.13 -18.82 -0.46
N TYR A 812 -73.46 -18.82 -0.62
CA TYR A 812 -74.38 -18.02 0.19
C TYR A 812 -74.28 -18.39 1.68
N CYS A 813 -74.33 -19.68 2.02
CA CYS A 813 -74.19 -20.15 3.40
C CYS A 813 -72.81 -19.79 3.98
N ARG A 814 -71.73 -19.80 3.19
CA ARG A 814 -70.40 -19.36 3.64
C ARG A 814 -70.33 -17.86 3.89
N HIS A 815 -70.98 -17.02 3.08
CA HIS A 815 -70.94 -15.56 3.27
C HIS A 815 -71.96 -15.04 4.30
N ARG A 816 -73.14 -15.66 4.47
CA ARG A 816 -73.97 -15.43 5.69
C ARG A 816 -73.26 -15.91 6.95
N LYS A 817 -72.51 -17.03 6.91
CA LYS A 817 -71.55 -17.45 7.96
C LYS A 817 -70.34 -16.52 8.12
N LEU A 818 -70.13 -15.56 7.21
CA LEU A 818 -69.11 -14.52 7.33
C LEU A 818 -69.68 -13.24 7.99
N MET A 819 -70.86 -12.79 7.55
CA MET A 819 -71.51 -11.56 8.00
C MET A 819 -72.36 -11.74 9.26
N GLY A 820 -73.32 -12.69 9.24
CA GLY A 820 -74.12 -13.09 10.39
C GLY A 820 -73.44 -14.13 11.30
N ASN A 821 -72.20 -14.52 10.96
CA ASN A 821 -71.41 -15.54 11.67
C ASN A 821 -72.18 -16.88 11.82
N TRP A 822 -71.78 -17.74 12.76
CA TRP A 822 -72.53 -18.95 13.08
C TRP A 822 -73.87 -18.70 13.76
N GLN A 823 -74.17 -17.46 14.19
CA GLN A 823 -75.47 -17.11 14.76
C GLN A 823 -76.59 -17.39 13.76
N TRP A 824 -76.40 -16.98 12.49
CA TRP A 824 -77.28 -17.33 11.37
C TRP A 824 -77.52 -18.84 11.23
N PHE A 825 -76.48 -19.67 11.40
CA PHE A 825 -76.64 -21.13 11.34
C PHE A 825 -77.44 -21.64 12.54
N ASP A 826 -77.12 -21.18 13.75
CA ASP A 826 -77.72 -21.70 14.98
C ASP A 826 -79.18 -21.22 15.19
N ASP A 827 -79.53 -20.01 14.75
CA ASP A 827 -80.88 -19.41 14.84
C ASP A 827 -81.94 -20.10 13.94
N ILE A 828 -81.52 -20.81 12.88
CA ILE A 828 -82.43 -21.64 12.06
C ILE A 828 -83.06 -22.73 12.95
N ASN A 829 -84.38 -22.90 12.93
CA ASN A 829 -85.00 -24.00 13.67
C ASN A 829 -84.73 -25.37 13.01
N LYS A 830 -84.29 -26.36 13.81
CA LYS A 830 -83.85 -27.70 13.37
C LYS A 830 -84.51 -28.84 14.15
N THR A 831 -85.57 -28.57 14.92
CA THR A 831 -86.18 -29.55 15.84
C THR A 831 -86.68 -30.83 15.18
N ASP A 832 -87.14 -30.74 13.94
CA ASP A 832 -87.85 -31.81 13.23
C ASP A 832 -86.97 -32.48 12.15
N TRP A 833 -85.64 -32.49 12.35
CA TRP A 833 -84.64 -32.98 11.38
C TRP A 833 -83.96 -34.28 11.87
N GLU A 834 -83.67 -35.19 10.94
CA GLU A 834 -82.99 -36.46 11.22
C GLU A 834 -81.47 -36.28 11.48
N PRO A 835 -80.83 -37.05 12.38
CA PRO A 835 -79.38 -36.98 12.63
C PRO A 835 -78.52 -37.13 11.36
N LYS A 836 -78.99 -37.94 10.40
CA LYS A 836 -78.33 -38.11 9.09
C LYS A 836 -78.48 -36.90 8.17
N GLN A 837 -79.58 -36.15 8.26
CA GLN A 837 -79.75 -34.88 7.54
C GLN A 837 -78.86 -33.79 8.16
N ILE A 838 -78.73 -33.79 9.49
CA ILE A 838 -77.83 -32.90 10.22
C ILE A 838 -76.36 -33.19 9.84
N ALA A 839 -75.93 -34.45 9.84
CA ALA A 839 -74.60 -34.83 9.37
C ALA A 839 -74.34 -34.45 7.90
N LEU A 840 -75.36 -34.52 7.03
CA LEU A 840 -75.25 -34.08 5.63
C LEU A 840 -75.13 -32.55 5.48
N LEU A 841 -75.85 -31.76 6.29
CA LEU A 841 -75.68 -30.29 6.34
C LEU A 841 -74.25 -29.92 6.78
N LEU A 842 -73.72 -30.63 7.78
CA LEU A 842 -72.33 -30.48 8.25
C LEU A 842 -71.29 -30.97 7.21
N CYS A 843 -71.72 -31.59 6.11
CA CYS A 843 -70.88 -32.00 4.98
C CYS A 843 -71.09 -31.15 3.71
N THR A 844 -71.76 -29.99 3.80
CA THR A 844 -71.84 -28.93 2.75
C THR A 844 -70.98 -27.73 3.13
N LEU A 845 -71.05 -27.40 4.41
CA LEU A 845 -70.01 -26.69 5.15
C LEU A 845 -68.67 -27.44 4.95
N PRO A 846 -67.52 -26.74 5.02
CA PRO A 846 -66.23 -27.38 4.77
C PRO A 846 -65.95 -28.56 5.72
N PHE A 847 -64.94 -29.36 5.38
CA PHE A 847 -64.27 -30.24 6.33
C PHE A 847 -63.42 -29.34 7.27
N GLU A 848 -64.12 -28.53 8.07
CA GLU A 848 -63.60 -27.54 9.01
C GLU A 848 -64.13 -27.81 10.43
N LYS A 849 -63.47 -27.19 11.40
CA LYS A 849 -63.74 -27.39 12.83
C LYS A 849 -65.17 -27.16 13.27
N ASN A 850 -65.85 -26.13 12.77
CA ASN A 850 -67.23 -25.86 13.16
C ASN A 850 -68.23 -26.92 12.66
N SER A 851 -67.85 -27.71 11.64
CA SER A 851 -68.58 -28.89 11.20
C SER A 851 -68.37 -30.06 12.17
N TRP A 852 -67.15 -30.28 12.66
CA TRP A 852 -66.83 -31.30 13.67
C TRP A 852 -67.41 -30.98 15.05
N ASP A 853 -67.27 -29.74 15.51
CA ASP A 853 -67.81 -29.28 16.81
C ASP A 853 -69.34 -29.47 16.85
N ARG A 854 -70.03 -29.25 15.72
CA ARG A 854 -71.48 -29.50 15.60
C ARG A 854 -71.83 -30.95 15.32
N ALA A 855 -70.93 -31.75 14.74
CA ALA A 855 -71.08 -33.20 14.70
C ALA A 855 -71.01 -33.78 16.13
N ALA A 856 -69.98 -33.46 16.90
CA ALA A 856 -69.85 -33.85 18.31
C ALA A 856 -71.05 -33.37 19.15
N ARG A 857 -71.48 -32.10 19.00
CA ARG A 857 -72.62 -31.53 19.77
C ARG A 857 -73.99 -32.12 19.39
N LEU A 858 -74.23 -32.44 18.12
CA LEU A 858 -75.56 -32.86 17.62
C LEU A 858 -75.69 -34.37 17.38
N LEU A 859 -74.59 -35.12 17.35
CA LEU A 859 -74.56 -36.58 17.14
C LEU A 859 -74.07 -37.34 18.39
N GLY A 860 -73.37 -36.69 19.32
CA GLY A 860 -72.97 -37.24 20.62
C GLY A 860 -72.04 -38.45 20.50
N GLU A 861 -72.37 -39.55 21.20
CA GLU A 861 -71.60 -40.81 21.18
C GLU A 861 -71.38 -41.39 19.76
N ASN A 862 -72.21 -40.98 18.80
CA ASN A 862 -72.12 -41.39 17.39
C ASN A 862 -71.08 -40.57 16.59
N GLU A 863 -70.22 -39.76 17.21
CA GLU A 863 -69.10 -39.06 16.53
C GLU A 863 -68.17 -40.06 15.80
N GLY A 864 -68.08 -41.30 16.27
CA GLY A 864 -67.37 -42.39 15.58
C GLY A 864 -67.89 -42.67 14.16
N ASP A 865 -69.18 -42.42 13.88
CA ASP A 865 -69.73 -42.56 12.53
C ASP A 865 -69.27 -41.45 11.59
N TYR A 866 -68.78 -40.32 12.10
CA TYR A 866 -68.11 -39.29 11.30
C TYR A 866 -66.67 -39.72 10.97
N TRP A 867 -65.89 -40.08 11.99
CA TRP A 867 -64.45 -40.37 11.83
C TRP A 867 -64.12 -41.70 11.16
N ASN A 868 -64.98 -42.72 11.25
CA ASN A 868 -64.78 -43.99 10.54
C ASN A 868 -65.33 -43.99 9.11
N ASN A 869 -66.35 -43.18 8.80
CA ASN A 869 -66.96 -43.15 7.45
C ASN A 869 -66.50 -41.96 6.59
N THR A 870 -65.81 -40.97 7.15
CA THR A 870 -65.12 -39.97 6.33
C THR A 870 -64.04 -40.67 5.50
N SER A 871 -64.07 -40.47 4.18
CA SER A 871 -63.04 -41.03 3.32
C SER A 871 -61.76 -40.22 3.53
N VAL A 872 -60.76 -40.81 4.21
CA VAL A 872 -59.40 -40.23 4.35
C VAL A 872 -58.66 -40.35 3.00
N ASN A 873 -59.27 -39.77 1.98
CA ASN A 873 -58.75 -39.61 0.64
C ASN A 873 -58.31 -38.16 0.51
N THR A 874 -57.10 -37.87 0.99
CA THR A 874 -56.47 -36.53 1.00
C THR A 874 -56.30 -35.92 -0.41
N TYR A 875 -56.79 -36.57 -1.47
CA TYR A 875 -56.99 -35.98 -2.80
C TYR A 875 -58.18 -35.00 -2.87
N GLN A 876 -59.06 -34.90 -1.86
CA GLN A 876 -60.31 -34.11 -1.96
C GLN A 876 -60.65 -33.23 -0.73
N THR A 877 -59.82 -33.19 0.31
CA THR A 877 -59.98 -32.30 1.47
C THR A 877 -58.82 -31.30 1.53
N GLU A 878 -59.08 -30.03 1.21
CA GLU A 878 -58.07 -28.95 1.27
C GLU A 878 -57.88 -28.39 2.69
N GLU A 879 -58.91 -28.46 3.53
CA GLU A 879 -58.81 -28.16 4.95
C GLU A 879 -58.63 -29.45 5.76
N ASP A 880 -57.74 -29.36 6.75
CA ASP A 880 -57.56 -30.24 7.91
C ASP A 880 -57.60 -31.76 7.66
N THR A 881 -56.81 -32.22 6.68
CA THR A 881 -56.24 -33.59 6.69
C THR A 881 -55.54 -33.87 8.02
N GLU A 882 -55.06 -32.82 8.68
CA GLU A 882 -54.45 -32.79 10.00
C GLU A 882 -55.39 -33.26 11.11
N HIS A 883 -56.65 -32.84 11.25
CA HIS A 883 -57.50 -33.33 12.33
C HIS A 883 -57.83 -34.81 12.14
N ALA A 884 -57.96 -35.27 10.88
CA ALA A 884 -58.04 -36.71 10.56
C ALA A 884 -56.74 -37.46 10.90
N LEU A 885 -55.56 -36.93 10.56
CA LEU A 885 -54.25 -37.51 10.90
C LEU A 885 -53.96 -37.46 12.41
N ARG A 886 -54.43 -36.42 13.11
CA ARG A 886 -54.34 -36.22 14.57
C ARG A 886 -55.25 -37.21 15.26
N LYS A 887 -56.47 -37.45 14.76
CA LYS A 887 -57.33 -38.59 15.15
C LYS A 887 -56.65 -39.94 14.88
N LEU A 888 -55.95 -40.12 13.75
CA LEU A 888 -55.19 -41.35 13.47
C LEU A 888 -53.96 -41.55 14.39
N LEU A 889 -53.37 -40.47 14.93
CA LEU A 889 -52.36 -40.54 15.99
C LEU A 889 -52.96 -40.70 17.40
N GLU A 890 -54.12 -40.09 17.69
CA GLU A 890 -54.90 -40.33 18.92
C GLU A 890 -55.35 -41.81 19.01
N PHE A 891 -55.69 -42.42 17.88
CA PHE A 891 -55.91 -43.87 17.73
C PHE A 891 -54.62 -44.66 17.37
N ASN A 892 -53.45 -44.06 17.64
CA ASN A 892 -52.13 -44.67 17.80
C ASN A 892 -51.53 -45.41 16.58
N ARG A 893 -51.47 -44.75 15.40
CA ARG A 893 -50.95 -45.35 14.14
C ARG A 893 -49.83 -44.56 13.44
N PRO A 894 -48.64 -44.37 14.06
CA PRO A 894 -47.58 -43.51 13.51
C PRO A 894 -46.95 -44.02 12.21
N SER A 895 -46.81 -45.33 12.00
CA SER A 895 -46.28 -45.88 10.73
C SER A 895 -47.23 -45.64 9.56
N ALA A 896 -48.55 -45.73 9.77
CA ALA A 896 -49.55 -45.41 8.77
C ALA A 896 -49.63 -43.89 8.48
N ALA A 897 -49.26 -43.05 9.46
CA ALA A 897 -49.07 -41.62 9.20
C ALA A 897 -47.83 -41.39 8.32
N ILE A 898 -46.67 -42.00 8.64
CA ILE A 898 -45.44 -41.95 7.81
C ILE A 898 -45.68 -42.48 6.39
N GLU A 899 -46.42 -43.58 6.23
CA GLU A 899 -46.81 -44.11 4.92
C GLU A 899 -47.77 -43.15 4.20
N GLY A 900 -48.78 -42.61 4.89
CA GLY A 900 -49.67 -41.58 4.37
C GLY A 900 -48.93 -40.34 3.88
N PHE A 901 -47.92 -39.88 4.63
CA PHE A 901 -47.04 -38.78 4.24
C PHE A 901 -46.18 -39.16 3.03
N SER A 902 -45.50 -40.32 3.02
CA SER A 902 -44.73 -40.76 1.85
C SER A 902 -45.59 -40.92 0.59
N ILE A 903 -46.85 -41.32 0.74
CA ILE A 903 -47.83 -41.45 -0.35
C ILE A 903 -48.30 -40.07 -0.83
N ASP A 904 -48.56 -39.13 0.07
CA ASP A 904 -48.96 -37.77 -0.30
C ASP A 904 -47.81 -36.99 -0.96
N LEU A 905 -46.57 -37.25 -0.56
CA LEU A 905 -45.37 -36.73 -1.24
C LEU A 905 -45.15 -37.37 -2.62
N PHE A 906 -45.32 -38.69 -2.77
CA PHE A 906 -45.34 -39.35 -4.08
C PHE A 906 -46.44 -38.78 -5.01
N LYS A 907 -47.52 -38.25 -4.42
CA LYS A 907 -48.65 -37.60 -5.10
C LYS A 907 -48.54 -36.06 -5.18
N LYS A 908 -47.44 -35.47 -4.71
CA LYS A 908 -47.16 -34.01 -4.67
C LYS A 908 -48.19 -33.16 -3.88
N LYS A 909 -48.61 -33.61 -2.70
CA LYS A 909 -49.44 -32.81 -1.79
C LYS A 909 -48.62 -32.23 -0.63
N ASN A 910 -49.16 -31.17 -0.04
CA ASN A 910 -48.71 -30.68 1.26
C ASN A 910 -49.19 -31.65 2.35
N ILE A 911 -48.23 -32.32 2.98
CA ILE A 911 -48.43 -33.12 4.19
C ILE A 911 -48.64 -32.20 5.40
N ASN A 912 -49.37 -32.62 6.43
CA ASN A 912 -49.31 -31.88 7.70
C ASN A 912 -47.97 -32.10 8.37
N LEU A 913 -47.32 -30.97 8.68
CA LEU A 913 -45.91 -30.91 9.01
C LEU A 913 -45.70 -31.17 10.51
N GLU A 914 -46.62 -30.73 11.39
CA GLU A 914 -46.54 -31.01 12.82
C GLU A 914 -46.68 -32.52 13.11
N LEU A 915 -47.61 -33.19 12.45
CA LEU A 915 -47.90 -34.61 12.64
C LEU A 915 -46.84 -35.49 11.96
N ALA A 916 -46.27 -35.05 10.83
CA ALA A 916 -45.09 -35.69 10.22
C ALA A 916 -43.86 -35.57 11.14
N CYS A 917 -43.59 -34.39 11.68
CA CYS A 917 -42.55 -34.20 12.69
C CYS A 917 -42.81 -35.03 13.95
N THR A 918 -44.05 -35.08 14.43
CA THR A 918 -44.44 -35.87 15.62
C THR A 918 -44.24 -37.36 15.36
N ALA A 919 -44.57 -37.87 14.18
CA ALA A 919 -44.35 -39.28 13.83
C ALA A 919 -42.85 -39.62 13.68
N LEU A 920 -42.03 -38.73 13.10
CA LEU A 920 -40.58 -38.92 13.00
C LEU A 920 -39.88 -38.83 14.36
N LEU A 921 -40.26 -37.88 15.22
CA LEU A 921 -39.73 -37.77 16.58
C LEU A 921 -40.17 -38.95 17.46
N ALA A 922 -41.42 -39.39 17.35
CA ALA A 922 -41.90 -40.59 18.05
C ALA A 922 -41.13 -41.84 17.59
N LEU A 923 -40.84 -41.98 16.29
CA LEU A 923 -40.02 -43.07 15.75
C LEU A 923 -38.57 -43.01 16.27
N ALA A 924 -37.98 -41.82 16.37
CA ALA A 924 -36.62 -41.62 16.90
C ALA A 924 -36.46 -41.96 18.40
N GLN A 925 -37.55 -42.17 19.14
CA GLN A 925 -37.54 -42.57 20.55
C GLN A 925 -37.83 -44.07 20.77
N ILE A 926 -38.02 -44.86 19.70
CA ILE A 926 -38.25 -46.32 19.81
C ILE A 926 -36.92 -47.06 19.83
N GLU A 927 -36.61 -47.72 20.95
CA GLU A 927 -35.52 -48.70 21.01
C GLU A 927 -35.90 -49.96 20.21
N ASP A 928 -35.12 -50.25 19.17
CA ASP A 928 -35.20 -51.41 18.26
C ASP A 928 -36.58 -51.62 17.57
N PRO A 929 -36.94 -50.75 16.58
CA PRO A 929 -38.24 -50.81 15.91
C PRO A 929 -38.45 -52.11 15.12
N THR A 930 -39.53 -52.84 15.43
CA THR A 930 -39.86 -54.15 14.86
C THR A 930 -40.34 -54.07 13.40
N GLY A 931 -39.43 -53.78 12.49
CA GLY A 931 -39.66 -53.69 11.06
C GLY A 931 -38.61 -52.78 10.42
N LYS A 932 -37.90 -53.27 9.40
CA LYS A 932 -36.96 -52.44 8.63
C LYS A 932 -37.71 -51.37 7.83
N ILE A 933 -37.87 -50.20 8.44
CA ILE A 933 -38.25 -48.98 7.72
C ILE A 933 -37.08 -48.62 6.80
N ASP A 934 -37.35 -48.45 5.51
CA ASP A 934 -36.34 -48.07 4.54
C ASP A 934 -35.84 -46.64 4.82
N SER A 935 -34.52 -46.46 4.88
CA SER A 935 -33.90 -45.15 5.02
C SER A 935 -34.29 -44.21 3.88
N TYR A 936 -34.62 -44.75 2.71
CA TYR A 936 -35.18 -44.01 1.58
C TYR A 936 -36.51 -43.30 1.91
N HIS A 937 -37.42 -43.92 2.65
CA HIS A 937 -38.69 -43.25 3.02
C HIS A 937 -38.46 -42.13 4.03
N ILE A 938 -37.53 -42.33 4.98
CA ILE A 938 -37.18 -41.31 5.98
C ILE A 938 -36.54 -40.10 5.31
N THR A 939 -35.53 -40.29 4.43
CA THR A 939 -34.89 -39.18 3.72
C THR A 939 -35.86 -38.45 2.79
N LYS A 940 -36.77 -39.15 2.09
CA LYS A 940 -37.79 -38.49 1.26
C LYS A 940 -38.79 -37.64 2.05
N ILE A 941 -39.18 -38.04 3.26
CA ILE A 941 -40.06 -37.22 4.11
C ILE A 941 -39.29 -36.03 4.67
N ILE A 942 -38.06 -36.22 5.17
CA ILE A 942 -37.19 -35.11 5.63
C ILE A 942 -36.99 -34.09 4.49
N LYS A 943 -36.69 -34.55 3.27
CA LYS A 943 -36.51 -33.71 2.07
C LYS A 943 -37.74 -32.88 1.71
N ALA A 944 -38.95 -33.37 2.02
CA ALA A 944 -40.18 -32.62 1.80
C ALA A 944 -40.56 -31.68 2.96
N LEU A 945 -40.17 -32.03 4.19
CA LEU A 945 -40.27 -31.13 5.35
C LEU A 945 -39.33 -29.91 5.18
N GLN A 946 -38.10 -30.16 4.70
CA GLN A 946 -37.15 -29.13 4.26
C GLN A 946 -37.72 -28.29 3.10
N GLY A 947 -38.37 -28.95 2.14
CA GLY A 947 -39.02 -28.29 0.99
C GLY A 947 -40.31 -27.51 1.32
N ASN A 948 -40.72 -27.42 2.59
CA ASN A 948 -41.95 -26.74 2.98
C ASN A 948 -41.70 -25.74 4.13
N ALA A 949 -41.86 -24.45 3.83
CA ALA A 949 -41.61 -23.34 4.76
C ALA A 949 -42.57 -23.31 5.97
N ALA A 950 -43.71 -24.02 5.92
CA ALA A 950 -44.65 -24.10 7.05
C ALA A 950 -44.25 -25.17 8.09
N THR A 951 -43.14 -25.88 7.90
CA THR A 951 -42.69 -26.90 8.86
C THR A 951 -42.22 -26.25 10.16
N ASP A 952 -42.60 -26.85 11.29
CA ASP A 952 -42.05 -26.54 12.61
C ASP A 952 -40.52 -26.73 12.60
N GLN A 953 -39.79 -25.61 12.55
CA GLN A 953 -38.34 -25.62 12.36
C GLN A 953 -37.60 -26.16 13.58
N ASP A 954 -38.15 -26.01 14.80
CA ASP A 954 -37.52 -26.54 16.02
C ASP A 954 -37.68 -28.07 16.09
N LYS A 955 -38.81 -28.61 15.64
CA LYS A 955 -39.00 -30.07 15.46
C LYS A 955 -38.15 -30.59 14.29
N LEU A 956 -38.07 -29.88 13.16
CA LEU A 956 -37.25 -30.29 12.00
C LEU A 956 -35.75 -30.28 12.34
N PHE A 957 -35.27 -29.28 13.08
CA PHE A 957 -33.91 -29.22 13.63
C PHE A 957 -33.60 -30.44 14.51
N GLN A 958 -34.52 -30.83 15.41
CA GLN A 958 -34.36 -32.02 16.25
C GLN A 958 -34.32 -33.33 15.42
N ILE A 959 -35.14 -33.41 14.36
CA ILE A 959 -35.17 -34.55 13.43
C ILE A 959 -33.85 -34.65 12.66
N GLU A 960 -33.39 -33.58 12.04
CA GLU A 960 -32.10 -33.58 11.33
C GLU A 960 -30.93 -33.88 12.27
N TRP A 961 -30.92 -33.36 13.49
CA TRP A 961 -29.86 -33.64 14.47
C TRP A 961 -29.86 -35.11 14.93
N ALA A 962 -31.04 -35.71 15.12
CA ALA A 962 -31.19 -37.12 15.48
C ALA A 962 -30.77 -38.06 14.33
N TYR A 963 -31.11 -37.71 13.09
CA TYR A 963 -30.82 -38.51 11.90
C TYR A 963 -29.54 -38.09 11.14
N LEU A 964 -28.74 -37.15 11.67
CA LEU A 964 -27.54 -36.61 11.00
C LEU A 964 -26.58 -37.69 10.43
N PRO A 965 -26.31 -38.83 11.10
CA PRO A 965 -25.48 -39.90 10.53
C PRO A 965 -26.06 -40.61 9.29
N LEU A 966 -27.32 -40.35 8.93
CA LEU A 966 -27.99 -40.84 7.72
C LEU A 966 -28.13 -39.76 6.63
N LEU A 967 -27.65 -38.54 6.90
CA LEU A 967 -27.66 -37.38 5.98
C LEU A 967 -26.25 -37.07 5.44
N ASP A 968 -25.39 -38.09 5.38
CA ASP A 968 -23.99 -37.99 4.96
C ASP A 968 -23.85 -38.07 3.42
N TRP A 969 -23.15 -37.08 2.87
CA TRP A 969 -22.84 -36.87 1.45
C TRP A 969 -22.19 -38.09 0.76
N HIS A 970 -21.51 -38.97 1.49
CA HIS A 970 -20.95 -40.21 0.93
C HIS A 970 -22.00 -41.27 0.54
N SER A 971 -23.28 -41.01 0.79
CA SER A 971 -24.42 -41.82 0.31
C SER A 971 -24.98 -41.21 -0.97
N ASP A 972 -25.22 -42.01 -2.03
CA ASP A 972 -25.64 -41.52 -3.34
C ASP A 972 -26.99 -40.75 -3.37
N GLY A 973 -26.94 -39.45 -3.10
CA GLY A 973 -27.72 -38.44 -3.82
C GLY A 973 -29.07 -37.96 -3.25
N ASP A 974 -29.54 -38.40 -2.08
CA ASP A 974 -30.93 -38.11 -1.67
C ASP A 974 -31.20 -37.42 -0.32
N GLY A 975 -30.22 -37.24 0.58
CA GLY A 975 -30.42 -36.52 1.86
C GLY A 975 -29.23 -35.64 2.28
N SER A 976 -29.52 -34.47 2.83
CA SER A 976 -28.56 -33.52 3.44
C SER A 976 -29.23 -32.75 4.59
N PRO A 977 -28.50 -32.18 5.57
CA PRO A 977 -29.06 -31.52 6.75
C PRO A 977 -29.39 -30.03 6.49
N VAL A 978 -30.36 -29.77 5.62
CA VAL A 978 -30.66 -28.45 5.07
C VAL A 978 -31.12 -27.43 6.14
N THR A 979 -31.94 -27.82 7.12
CA THR A 979 -32.38 -26.91 8.19
C THR A 979 -31.24 -26.60 9.16
N LEU A 980 -30.35 -27.56 9.47
CA LEU A 980 -29.15 -27.31 10.28
C LEU A 980 -28.15 -26.39 9.56
N GLU A 981 -27.88 -26.61 8.28
CA GLU A 981 -26.99 -25.74 7.48
C GLU A 981 -27.57 -24.33 7.31
N ASN A 982 -28.89 -24.21 7.07
CA ASN A 982 -29.59 -22.92 7.05
C ASN A 982 -29.58 -22.25 8.43
N ARG A 983 -29.64 -23.01 9.54
CA ARG A 983 -29.55 -22.43 10.89
C ARG A 983 -28.15 -21.91 11.18
N LEU A 984 -27.08 -22.60 10.75
CA LEU A 984 -25.72 -22.06 10.83
C LEU A 984 -25.59 -20.77 10.00
N ALA A 985 -26.17 -20.75 8.80
CA ALA A 985 -26.14 -19.58 7.92
C ALA A 985 -26.96 -18.39 8.43
N SER A 986 -27.94 -18.58 9.32
CA SER A 986 -28.86 -17.53 9.78
C SER A 986 -28.69 -17.13 11.24
N ASP A 987 -28.24 -18.03 12.12
CA ASP A 987 -28.08 -17.79 13.56
C ASP A 987 -26.60 -17.90 13.99
N PRO A 988 -25.93 -16.76 14.29
CA PRO A 988 -24.54 -16.77 14.70
C PRO A 988 -24.33 -17.45 16.06
N ASN A 989 -25.35 -17.49 16.93
CA ASN A 989 -25.25 -18.13 18.24
C ASN A 989 -25.08 -19.65 18.10
N PHE A 990 -25.86 -20.27 17.21
CA PHE A 990 -25.79 -21.71 16.95
C PHE A 990 -24.42 -22.11 16.36
N PHE A 991 -23.89 -21.33 15.40
CA PHE A 991 -22.53 -21.53 14.90
C PHE A 991 -21.49 -21.44 16.02
N CYS A 992 -21.57 -20.41 16.87
CA CYS A 992 -20.67 -20.24 18.00
C CYS A 992 -20.80 -21.37 19.04
N GLU A 993 -21.99 -21.92 19.26
CA GLU A 993 -22.23 -23.06 20.15
C GLU A 993 -21.54 -24.33 19.61
N LEU A 994 -21.71 -24.66 18.31
CA LEU A 994 -21.03 -25.82 17.73
C LEU A 994 -19.50 -25.69 17.78
N ILE A 995 -18.96 -24.47 17.58
CA ILE A 995 -17.53 -24.21 17.76
C ILE A 995 -17.09 -24.50 19.21
N GLN A 996 -17.82 -24.02 20.21
CA GLN A 996 -17.53 -24.26 21.64
C GLN A 996 -17.74 -25.72 22.09
N LEU A 997 -18.59 -26.48 21.41
CA LEU A 997 -18.79 -27.92 21.65
C LEU A 997 -17.71 -28.80 20.99
N THR A 998 -17.00 -28.27 19.99
CA THR A 998 -16.04 -29.02 19.15
C THR A 998 -14.59 -28.68 19.47
N TYR A 999 -14.31 -27.41 19.77
CA TYR A 999 -12.97 -26.86 20.01
C TYR A 999 -12.82 -26.38 21.46
N ARG A 1000 -11.57 -26.08 21.86
CA ARG A 1000 -11.25 -25.54 23.19
C ARG A 1000 -10.92 -24.05 23.10
N ALA A 1001 -11.14 -23.33 24.20
CA ALA A 1001 -10.74 -21.94 24.30
C ALA A 1001 -9.21 -21.80 24.26
N LYS A 1002 -8.73 -20.72 23.64
CA LYS A 1002 -7.29 -20.41 23.52
C LYS A 1002 -6.66 -20.26 24.91
N GLY A 1003 -5.83 -21.24 25.30
CA GLY A 1003 -5.14 -21.28 26.59
C GLY A 1003 -5.77 -22.20 27.66
N GLU A 1004 -6.80 -22.98 27.34
CA GLU A 1004 -7.38 -23.93 28.31
C GLU A 1004 -6.64 -25.29 28.32
N GLU A 1005 -6.27 -25.76 29.53
CA GLU A 1005 -5.65 -27.08 29.73
C GLU A 1005 -6.61 -28.26 29.48
N SER A 1006 -6.04 -29.44 29.18
CA SER A 1006 -6.80 -30.63 28.84
C SER A 1006 -7.47 -31.29 30.05
N LYS A 1007 -8.73 -30.93 30.32
CA LYS A 1007 -9.61 -31.65 31.27
C LYS A 1007 -9.90 -33.09 30.81
N GLU A 1008 -10.39 -33.91 31.76
CA GLU A 1008 -10.52 -35.36 31.64
C GLU A 1008 -11.46 -35.86 30.52
N ASN A 1009 -11.37 -37.18 30.26
CA ASN A 1009 -12.11 -37.92 29.24
C ASN A 1009 -13.61 -37.57 29.17
N PRO A 1010 -14.11 -36.96 28.07
CA PRO A 1010 -15.54 -36.69 27.92
C PRO A 1010 -16.35 -37.99 27.84
N SER A 1011 -17.59 -37.95 28.33
CA SER A 1011 -18.52 -39.10 28.33
C SER A 1011 -18.92 -39.52 26.90
N PRO A 1012 -19.41 -40.76 26.68
CA PRO A 1012 -19.87 -41.21 25.36
C PRO A 1012 -20.93 -40.30 24.74
N LYS A 1013 -21.85 -39.74 25.55
CA LYS A 1013 -22.87 -38.79 25.08
C LYS A 1013 -22.24 -37.47 24.61
N GLN A 1014 -21.27 -36.92 25.35
CA GLN A 1014 -20.54 -35.72 24.93
C GLN A 1014 -19.70 -35.97 23.67
N ARG A 1015 -19.08 -37.14 23.53
CA ARG A 1015 -18.33 -37.53 22.32
C ARG A 1015 -19.23 -37.59 21.08
N ASN A 1016 -20.42 -38.19 21.18
CA ASN A 1016 -21.39 -38.20 20.08
C ASN A 1016 -21.86 -36.78 19.70
N ILE A 1017 -22.13 -35.92 20.69
CA ILE A 1017 -22.53 -34.52 20.44
C ILE A 1017 -21.41 -33.77 19.70
N ALA A 1018 -20.17 -33.83 20.19
CA ALA A 1018 -19.02 -33.19 19.54
C ALA A 1018 -18.71 -33.79 18.16
N THR A 1019 -18.93 -35.10 17.95
CA THR A 1019 -18.75 -35.76 16.64
C THR A 1019 -19.82 -35.30 15.64
N ASN A 1020 -21.07 -35.15 16.07
CA ASN A 1020 -22.14 -34.59 15.22
C ASN A 1020 -21.90 -33.10 14.92
N ALA A 1021 -21.46 -32.30 15.89
CA ALA A 1021 -21.09 -30.91 15.70
C ALA A 1021 -19.93 -30.75 14.71
N TYR A 1022 -18.85 -31.53 14.88
CA TYR A 1022 -17.71 -31.55 13.96
C TYR A 1022 -18.13 -31.96 12.55
N ARG A 1023 -18.92 -33.04 12.40
CA ARG A 1023 -19.44 -33.48 11.10
C ARG A 1023 -20.16 -32.35 10.39
N LEU A 1024 -21.18 -31.78 11.03
CA LEU A 1024 -21.99 -30.70 10.47
C LEU A 1024 -21.13 -29.49 10.07
N LEU A 1025 -20.22 -29.04 10.93
CA LEU A 1025 -19.27 -27.96 10.60
C LEU A 1025 -18.36 -28.31 9.41
N SER A 1026 -17.89 -29.56 9.32
CA SER A 1026 -16.98 -30.02 8.25
C SER A 1026 -17.64 -30.23 6.89
N THR A 1027 -18.96 -30.46 6.86
CA THR A 1027 -19.73 -30.64 5.61
C THR A 1027 -20.40 -29.35 5.11
N TRP A 1028 -20.53 -28.34 5.98
CA TRP A 1028 -21.30 -27.12 5.74
C TRP A 1028 -20.80 -26.31 4.55
N LYS A 1029 -21.71 -26.02 3.60
CA LYS A 1029 -21.42 -25.24 2.37
C LYS A 1029 -22.24 -23.96 2.22
N ILE A 1030 -23.29 -23.77 3.02
CA ILE A 1030 -24.19 -22.61 2.88
C ILE A 1030 -23.54 -21.37 3.51
N VAL A 1031 -23.05 -20.47 2.67
CA VAL A 1031 -22.50 -19.17 3.07
C VAL A 1031 -23.51 -18.40 3.93
N PRO A 1032 -23.11 -17.83 5.10
CA PRO A 1032 -24.04 -17.11 5.96
C PRO A 1032 -24.84 -16.03 5.25
N SER A 1033 -26.09 -15.85 5.66
CA SER A 1033 -27.08 -14.98 5.03
C SER A 1033 -27.43 -15.27 3.56
N THR A 1034 -27.05 -16.44 3.05
CA THR A 1034 -27.75 -17.06 1.91
C THR A 1034 -29.11 -17.53 2.37
N GLN A 1035 -30.19 -17.08 1.71
CA GLN A 1035 -31.54 -17.57 1.97
C GLN A 1035 -31.76 -18.95 1.34
N ALA A 1036 -32.81 -19.66 1.76
CA ALA A 1036 -33.16 -20.99 1.23
C ALA A 1036 -33.44 -21.03 -0.30
N GLY A 1037 -33.62 -19.86 -0.95
CA GLY A 1037 -33.71 -19.72 -2.41
C GLY A 1037 -32.36 -19.52 -3.13
N GLY A 1038 -31.23 -19.50 -2.42
CA GLY A 1038 -29.90 -19.23 -2.96
C GLY A 1038 -29.52 -17.74 -3.04
N GLU A 1039 -30.43 -16.83 -2.70
CA GLU A 1039 -30.16 -15.38 -2.71
C GLU A 1039 -29.38 -14.95 -1.46
N PHE A 1040 -28.21 -14.32 -1.66
CA PHE A 1040 -27.34 -13.84 -0.59
C PHE A 1040 -27.71 -12.41 -0.17
N ASN A 1041 -27.93 -12.19 1.14
CA ASN A 1041 -28.21 -10.87 1.69
C ASN A 1041 -26.94 -10.25 2.35
N PRO A 1042 -26.34 -9.20 1.77
CA PRO A 1042 -25.07 -8.66 2.25
C PRO A 1042 -25.18 -7.89 3.59
N ASN A 1043 -26.36 -7.32 3.85
CA ASN A 1043 -26.60 -6.55 5.08
C ASN A 1043 -26.72 -7.48 6.29
N THR A 1044 -27.45 -8.58 6.17
CA THR A 1044 -27.53 -9.57 7.25
C THR A 1044 -26.22 -10.37 7.39
N PHE A 1045 -25.45 -10.59 6.31
CA PHE A 1045 -24.11 -11.19 6.42
C PHE A 1045 -23.19 -10.37 7.34
N THR A 1046 -23.18 -9.05 7.15
CA THR A 1046 -22.38 -8.12 7.95
C THR A 1046 -22.80 -8.14 9.44
N GLN A 1047 -24.11 -8.26 9.70
CA GLN A 1047 -24.65 -8.38 11.07
C GLN A 1047 -24.32 -9.74 11.70
N TRP A 1048 -24.49 -10.84 10.96
CA TRP A 1048 -24.16 -12.20 11.39
C TRP A 1048 -22.67 -12.30 11.75
N LEU A 1049 -21.78 -11.79 10.90
CA LEU A 1049 -20.33 -11.78 11.14
C LEU A 1049 -19.98 -11.01 12.41
N SER A 1050 -20.48 -9.78 12.57
CA SER A 1050 -20.21 -8.96 13.76
C SER A 1050 -20.73 -9.58 15.06
N GLN A 1051 -21.87 -10.28 15.02
CA GLN A 1051 -22.39 -11.03 16.16
C GLN A 1051 -21.54 -12.26 16.48
N THR A 1052 -21.17 -13.06 15.46
CA THR A 1052 -20.25 -14.19 15.59
C THR A 1052 -18.94 -13.75 16.24
N GLU A 1053 -18.26 -12.74 15.67
CA GLU A 1053 -16.98 -12.23 16.18
C GLU A 1053 -17.04 -11.86 17.66
N LYS A 1054 -18.10 -11.15 18.08
CA LYS A 1054 -18.31 -10.76 19.48
C LYS A 1054 -18.44 -11.96 20.43
N ILE A 1055 -19.14 -13.02 20.01
CA ILE A 1055 -19.35 -14.23 20.83
C ILE A 1055 -18.06 -15.07 20.92
N VAL A 1056 -17.33 -15.22 19.80
CA VAL A 1056 -16.11 -16.05 19.76
C VAL A 1056 -14.89 -15.33 20.34
N GLN A 1057 -14.85 -14.00 20.35
CA GLN A 1057 -13.89 -13.23 21.14
C GLN A 1057 -14.14 -13.42 22.64
N ALA A 1058 -15.41 -13.25 23.08
CA ALA A 1058 -15.78 -13.38 24.50
C ALA A 1058 -15.56 -14.80 25.07
N SER A 1059 -15.68 -15.85 24.24
CA SER A 1059 -15.43 -17.24 24.64
C SER A 1059 -14.01 -17.75 24.36
N GLY A 1060 -13.14 -16.95 23.72
CA GLY A 1060 -11.76 -17.36 23.42
C GLY A 1060 -11.58 -18.31 22.22
N HIS A 1061 -12.55 -18.36 21.30
CA HIS A 1061 -12.58 -19.26 20.13
C HIS A 1061 -12.38 -18.55 18.77
N TYR A 1062 -11.99 -17.27 18.75
CA TYR A 1062 -11.93 -16.45 17.52
C TYR A 1062 -11.19 -17.11 16.35
N ASN A 1063 -9.95 -17.57 16.57
CA ASN A 1063 -9.12 -18.18 15.51
C ASN A 1063 -9.84 -19.36 14.82
N VAL A 1064 -10.33 -20.34 15.59
CA VAL A 1064 -10.99 -21.54 15.04
C VAL A 1064 -12.34 -21.23 14.39
N ALA A 1065 -13.09 -20.25 14.90
CA ALA A 1065 -14.34 -19.82 14.30
C ALA A 1065 -14.13 -19.12 12.94
N MET A 1066 -13.12 -18.25 12.86
CA MET A 1066 -12.76 -17.58 11.60
C MET A 1066 -12.22 -18.58 10.57
N ILE A 1067 -11.39 -19.54 10.97
CA ILE A 1067 -10.92 -20.62 10.09
C ILE A 1067 -12.10 -21.43 9.52
N GLN A 1068 -13.07 -21.83 10.36
CA GLN A 1068 -14.21 -22.59 9.87
C GLN A 1068 -15.15 -21.78 8.97
N LEU A 1069 -15.37 -20.49 9.28
CA LEU A 1069 -16.09 -19.60 8.37
C LEU A 1069 -15.35 -19.47 7.02
N GLY A 1070 -14.02 -19.36 7.05
CA GLY A 1070 -13.17 -19.25 5.85
C GLY A 1070 -13.33 -20.43 4.91
N ASN A 1071 -13.32 -21.66 5.45
CA ASN A 1071 -13.58 -22.88 4.68
C ASN A 1071 -14.90 -22.80 3.87
N VAL A 1072 -15.96 -22.27 4.49
CA VAL A 1072 -17.29 -22.15 3.87
C VAL A 1072 -17.34 -21.07 2.79
N LEU A 1073 -16.60 -19.96 2.96
CA LEU A 1073 -16.54 -18.84 2.00
C LEU A 1073 -15.95 -19.21 0.62
N VAL A 1074 -15.40 -20.41 0.45
CA VAL A 1074 -15.04 -20.95 -0.89
C VAL A 1074 -16.28 -21.13 -1.78
N ASN A 1075 -17.47 -21.25 -1.18
CA ASN A 1075 -18.77 -21.29 -1.85
C ASN A 1075 -19.40 -19.88 -2.01
N ALA A 1076 -18.62 -18.79 -1.84
CA ALA A 1076 -19.12 -17.42 -1.99
C ALA A 1076 -19.78 -17.19 -3.36
N PRO A 1077 -20.95 -16.50 -3.42
CA PRO A 1077 -21.58 -16.15 -4.68
C PRO A 1077 -20.74 -15.15 -5.48
N GLU A 1078 -20.77 -15.30 -6.79
CA GLU A 1078 -20.22 -14.34 -7.75
C GLU A 1078 -21.17 -13.13 -7.91
N GLU A 1079 -20.66 -12.00 -8.37
CA GLU A 1079 -21.42 -10.74 -8.52
C GLU A 1079 -22.00 -10.58 -9.94
N PRO A 1080 -23.21 -10.00 -10.12
CA PRO A 1080 -23.75 -9.67 -11.44
C PRO A 1080 -22.84 -8.77 -12.29
N ASP A 1081 -22.04 -7.93 -11.63
CA ASP A 1081 -21.18 -6.91 -12.22
C ASP A 1081 -19.81 -7.48 -12.68
N GLY A 1082 -19.55 -8.78 -12.41
CA GLY A 1082 -18.47 -9.54 -13.05
C GLY A 1082 -17.30 -9.97 -12.15
N LEU A 1083 -17.30 -9.59 -10.85
CA LEU A 1083 -16.31 -10.11 -9.91
C LEU A 1083 -16.71 -11.51 -9.41
N TRP A 1084 -15.76 -12.44 -9.36
CA TRP A 1084 -15.98 -13.83 -8.96
C TRP A 1084 -16.34 -14.01 -7.47
N ILE A 1085 -16.38 -12.94 -6.68
CA ILE A 1085 -16.73 -12.95 -5.26
C ILE A 1085 -17.48 -11.66 -4.92
N HIS A 1086 -18.65 -11.80 -4.29
CA HIS A 1086 -19.50 -10.68 -3.90
C HIS A 1086 -18.73 -9.64 -3.02
N PRO A 1087 -18.74 -8.33 -3.35
CA PRO A 1087 -17.89 -7.31 -2.71
C PRO A 1087 -17.96 -7.24 -1.19
N VAL A 1088 -19.13 -7.44 -0.58
CA VAL A 1088 -19.25 -7.44 0.89
C VAL A 1088 -18.47 -8.60 1.55
N ILE A 1089 -18.37 -9.76 0.89
CA ILE A 1089 -17.54 -10.87 1.36
C ILE A 1089 -16.06 -10.55 1.12
N ALA A 1090 -15.70 -10.06 -0.07
CA ALA A 1090 -14.32 -9.64 -0.38
C ALA A 1090 -13.82 -8.55 0.59
N LYS A 1091 -14.66 -7.57 0.93
CA LYS A 1091 -14.41 -6.53 1.93
C LYS A 1091 -14.24 -7.11 3.34
N ALA A 1092 -15.07 -8.07 3.73
CA ALA A 1092 -14.94 -8.75 5.02
C ALA A 1092 -13.60 -9.52 5.11
N MET A 1093 -13.23 -10.25 4.06
CA MET A 1093 -11.96 -10.97 3.96
C MET A 1093 -10.74 -10.04 3.89
N ASN A 1094 -10.86 -8.85 3.30
CA ASN A 1094 -9.79 -7.85 3.23
C ASN A 1094 -9.54 -7.09 4.57
N SER A 1095 -10.36 -7.32 5.60
CA SER A 1095 -10.17 -6.70 6.92
C SER A 1095 -8.83 -7.11 7.52
N LYS A 1096 -8.12 -6.14 8.09
CA LYS A 1096 -6.74 -6.31 8.59
C LYS A 1096 -6.66 -7.39 9.69
N GLU A 1097 -7.68 -7.43 10.54
CA GLU A 1097 -7.85 -8.24 11.75
C GLU A 1097 -8.18 -9.71 11.45
N ARG A 1098 -8.59 -10.04 10.21
CA ARG A 1098 -9.18 -11.33 9.83
C ARG A 1098 -8.21 -12.21 9.04
N SER A 1099 -6.99 -12.40 9.54
CA SER A 1099 -6.03 -13.36 8.95
C SER A 1099 -6.57 -14.79 9.01
N ASP A 1100 -7.03 -15.24 10.18
CA ASP A 1100 -7.60 -16.58 10.39
C ASP A 1100 -8.71 -16.93 9.39
N LEU A 1101 -9.49 -15.94 8.95
CA LEU A 1101 -10.56 -16.08 7.95
C LEU A 1101 -10.01 -16.36 6.54
N ARG A 1102 -8.90 -15.71 6.18
CA ARG A 1102 -8.17 -15.92 4.93
C ARG A 1102 -7.42 -17.26 4.95
N ASP A 1103 -6.84 -17.62 6.09
CA ASP A 1103 -6.14 -18.90 6.29
C ASP A 1103 -7.11 -20.10 6.18
N GLY A 1104 -8.31 -19.96 6.77
CA GLY A 1104 -9.41 -20.89 6.57
C GLY A 1104 -9.89 -20.98 5.13
N TYR A 1105 -9.95 -19.85 4.41
CA TYR A 1105 -10.34 -19.84 3.00
C TYR A 1105 -9.31 -20.52 2.08
N SER A 1106 -8.01 -20.30 2.29
CA SER A 1106 -6.95 -21.06 1.61
C SER A 1106 -7.07 -22.56 1.90
N THR A 1107 -7.30 -22.93 3.16
CA THR A 1107 -7.52 -24.32 3.58
C THR A 1107 -8.73 -24.93 2.85
N GLY A 1108 -9.83 -24.20 2.75
CA GLY A 1108 -11.02 -24.57 1.98
C GLY A 1108 -10.75 -24.76 0.49
N ILE A 1109 -9.91 -23.93 -0.13
CA ILE A 1109 -9.52 -24.08 -1.54
C ILE A 1109 -8.85 -25.44 -1.76
N TYR A 1110 -7.84 -25.80 -0.97
CA TYR A 1110 -7.19 -27.11 -1.13
C TYR A 1110 -8.16 -28.27 -0.87
N ASN A 1111 -8.99 -28.18 0.17
CA ASN A 1111 -9.99 -29.21 0.49
C ASN A 1111 -11.04 -29.39 -0.62
N SER A 1112 -11.43 -28.29 -1.29
CA SER A 1112 -12.40 -28.29 -2.40
C SER A 1112 -11.94 -29.10 -3.62
N ARG A 1113 -10.62 -29.31 -3.79
CA ARG A 1113 -10.04 -30.13 -4.86
C ARG A 1113 -10.34 -31.63 -4.70
N GLY A 1114 -10.46 -32.11 -3.47
CA GLY A 1114 -10.67 -33.52 -3.15
C GLY A 1114 -9.56 -34.45 -3.66
N VAL A 1115 -9.86 -35.76 -3.66
CA VAL A 1115 -8.97 -36.79 -4.20
C VAL A 1115 -8.91 -36.67 -5.72
N HIS A 1116 -7.69 -36.58 -6.26
CA HIS A 1116 -7.42 -36.42 -7.69
C HIS A 1116 -6.21 -37.27 -8.11
N THR A 1117 -6.15 -37.63 -9.38
CA THR A 1117 -4.96 -38.25 -9.98
C THR A 1117 -3.93 -37.16 -10.29
N ILE A 1118 -2.65 -37.44 -10.04
CA ILE A 1118 -1.53 -36.59 -10.45
C ILE A 1118 -1.30 -36.76 -11.96
N ASP A 1119 -1.22 -35.64 -12.70
CA ASP A 1119 -0.80 -35.60 -14.09
C ASP A 1119 0.74 -35.43 -14.14
N PRO A 1120 1.52 -36.34 -14.76
CA PRO A 1120 2.98 -36.21 -14.86
C PRO A 1120 3.49 -34.92 -15.52
N GLU A 1121 2.67 -34.21 -16.31
CA GLU A 1121 3.00 -32.90 -16.88
C GLU A 1121 2.53 -31.71 -16.03
N ALA A 1122 1.93 -31.97 -14.86
CA ALA A 1122 1.41 -31.01 -13.90
C ALA A 1122 0.47 -29.93 -14.48
N LYS A 1123 -0.28 -30.26 -15.54
CA LYS A 1123 -1.23 -29.34 -16.19
C LYS A 1123 -2.36 -28.89 -15.24
N PRO A 1124 -2.95 -29.74 -14.38
CA PRO A 1124 -3.99 -29.32 -13.45
C PRO A 1124 -3.49 -28.27 -12.46
N GLU A 1125 -2.31 -28.48 -11.88
CA GLU A 1125 -1.64 -27.60 -10.92
C GLU A 1125 -1.35 -26.24 -11.57
N ARG A 1126 -0.68 -26.22 -12.73
CA ARG A 1126 -0.41 -24.98 -13.50
C ARG A 1126 -1.70 -24.24 -13.88
N THR A 1127 -2.79 -24.97 -14.15
CA THR A 1127 -4.11 -24.38 -14.44
C THR A 1127 -4.74 -23.76 -13.20
N LEU A 1128 -4.64 -24.41 -12.03
CA LEU A 1128 -5.12 -23.88 -10.75
C LEU A 1128 -4.29 -22.66 -10.31
N ALA A 1129 -2.96 -22.72 -10.42
CA ALA A 1129 -2.07 -21.59 -10.17
C ALA A 1129 -2.46 -20.36 -11.00
N LYS A 1130 -2.61 -20.53 -12.33
CA LYS A 1130 -3.04 -19.46 -13.23
C LYS A 1130 -4.44 -18.93 -12.88
N LYS A 1131 -5.39 -19.79 -12.52
CA LYS A 1131 -6.74 -19.40 -12.07
C LYS A 1131 -6.67 -18.52 -10.81
N TYR A 1132 -5.89 -18.92 -9.80
CA TYR A 1132 -5.83 -18.17 -8.55
C TYR A 1132 -5.00 -16.88 -8.66
N GLN A 1133 -3.96 -16.85 -9.50
CA GLN A 1133 -3.26 -15.61 -9.88
C GLN A 1133 -4.24 -14.61 -10.54
N GLN A 1134 -4.99 -15.04 -11.55
CA GLN A 1134 -5.98 -14.18 -12.21
C GLN A 1134 -7.06 -13.68 -11.23
N ARG A 1135 -7.53 -14.53 -10.32
CA ARG A 1135 -8.47 -14.15 -9.26
C ARG A 1135 -7.86 -13.17 -8.26
N ALA A 1136 -6.57 -13.30 -7.94
CA ALA A 1136 -5.83 -12.37 -7.07
C ALA A 1136 -5.74 -10.98 -7.71
N ASP A 1137 -5.32 -10.90 -8.96
CA ASP A 1137 -5.12 -9.63 -9.66
C ASP A 1137 -6.47 -8.91 -9.89
N GLN A 1138 -7.55 -9.66 -10.15
CA GLN A 1138 -8.92 -9.13 -10.18
C GLN A 1138 -9.34 -8.49 -8.84
N VAL A 1139 -9.15 -9.16 -7.70
CA VAL A 1139 -9.57 -8.59 -6.41
C VAL A 1139 -8.64 -7.49 -5.92
N ASP A 1140 -7.35 -7.53 -6.25
CA ASP A 1140 -6.39 -6.46 -5.95
C ASP A 1140 -6.76 -5.16 -6.68
N ASN A 1141 -7.12 -5.27 -7.96
CA ASN A 1141 -7.56 -4.14 -8.78
C ASN A 1141 -8.95 -3.62 -8.35
N ALA A 1142 -9.79 -4.46 -7.72
CA ALA A 1142 -10.99 -4.04 -7.00
C ALA A 1142 -10.70 -3.57 -5.54
N GLY A 1143 -9.42 -3.40 -5.19
CA GLY A 1143 -8.97 -2.82 -3.93
C GLY A 1143 -8.83 -3.78 -2.75
N TYR A 1144 -8.94 -5.09 -2.93
CA TYR A 1144 -8.89 -6.10 -1.86
C TYR A 1144 -7.50 -6.74 -1.69
N GLN A 1145 -6.46 -5.91 -1.52
CA GLN A 1145 -5.05 -6.33 -1.51
C GLN A 1145 -4.71 -7.50 -0.56
N ARG A 1146 -5.33 -7.58 0.64
CA ARG A 1146 -5.05 -8.67 1.59
C ARG A 1146 -5.64 -10.00 1.14
N LEU A 1147 -6.78 -9.97 0.44
CA LEU A 1147 -7.34 -11.16 -0.22
C LEU A 1147 -6.51 -11.56 -1.44
N ALA A 1148 -5.98 -10.58 -2.19
CA ALA A 1148 -5.08 -10.83 -3.31
C ALA A 1148 -3.78 -11.53 -2.87
N THR A 1149 -3.15 -11.09 -1.77
CA THR A 1149 -1.97 -11.75 -1.20
C THR A 1149 -2.24 -13.23 -0.93
N THR A 1150 -3.31 -13.54 -0.19
CA THR A 1150 -3.72 -14.93 0.10
C THR A 1150 -3.95 -15.77 -1.16
N LEU A 1151 -4.51 -15.17 -2.23
CA LEU A 1151 -4.73 -15.86 -3.50
C LEU A 1151 -3.43 -16.07 -4.30
N ARG A 1152 -2.44 -15.18 -4.17
CA ARG A 1152 -1.08 -15.37 -4.70
C ARG A 1152 -0.34 -16.47 -3.94
N ASP A 1153 -0.42 -16.51 -2.61
CA ASP A 1153 0.17 -17.59 -1.80
C ASP A 1153 -0.39 -18.97 -2.19
N VAL A 1154 -1.69 -19.04 -2.51
CA VAL A 1154 -2.36 -20.23 -3.07
C VAL A 1154 -1.86 -20.55 -4.48
N ALA A 1155 -1.75 -19.56 -5.37
CA ALA A 1155 -1.24 -19.76 -6.73
C ALA A 1155 0.21 -20.28 -6.71
N ASP A 1156 1.06 -19.70 -5.87
CA ASP A 1156 2.45 -20.12 -5.68
C ASP A 1156 2.57 -21.52 -5.07
N SER A 1157 1.61 -21.94 -4.25
CA SER A 1157 1.59 -23.33 -3.76
C SER A 1157 1.29 -24.33 -4.88
N TYR A 1158 0.33 -24.02 -5.76
CA TYR A 1158 0.09 -24.83 -6.94
C TYR A 1158 1.27 -24.79 -7.94
N ASN A 1159 2.01 -23.68 -8.05
CA ASN A 1159 3.26 -23.64 -8.81
C ASN A 1159 4.32 -24.60 -8.20
N ARG A 1160 4.55 -24.55 -6.88
CA ARG A 1160 5.48 -25.45 -6.18
C ARG A 1160 5.09 -26.92 -6.33
N ASP A 1161 3.80 -27.25 -6.23
CA ASP A 1161 3.30 -28.61 -6.49
C ASP A 1161 3.55 -29.04 -7.95
N ALA A 1162 3.35 -28.13 -8.92
CA ALA A 1162 3.62 -28.44 -10.33
C ALA A 1162 5.09 -28.70 -10.63
N GLU A 1163 5.98 -27.88 -10.07
CA GLU A 1163 7.43 -28.08 -10.18
C GLU A 1163 7.86 -29.40 -9.53
N ARG A 1164 7.27 -29.74 -8.37
CA ARG A 1164 7.56 -30.97 -7.63
C ARG A 1164 7.18 -32.20 -8.44
N ILE A 1165 5.95 -32.25 -8.94
CA ILE A 1165 5.45 -33.34 -9.79
C ILE A 1165 6.36 -33.53 -11.02
N ASN A 1166 6.77 -32.46 -11.69
CA ASN A 1166 7.72 -32.56 -12.80
C ASN A 1166 9.07 -33.16 -12.34
N SER A 1167 9.65 -32.66 -11.24
CA SER A 1167 10.95 -33.14 -10.73
C SER A 1167 10.93 -34.62 -10.29
N GLU A 1168 9.81 -35.09 -9.73
CA GLU A 1168 9.61 -36.49 -9.33
C GLU A 1168 9.52 -37.44 -10.56
N ASN A 1169 9.21 -36.91 -11.76
CA ASN A 1169 9.15 -37.68 -13.01
C ASN A 1169 10.45 -37.62 -13.85
N ASP A 1170 11.30 -36.59 -13.67
CA ASP A 1170 12.62 -36.49 -14.34
C ASP A 1170 13.71 -37.40 -13.71
N VAL A 1171 13.42 -38.04 -12.57
CA VAL A 1171 14.31 -39.03 -11.94
C VAL A 1171 14.01 -40.44 -12.46
N PRO A 1172 14.92 -41.08 -13.23
CA PRO A 1172 14.77 -42.50 -13.56
C PRO A 1172 15.00 -43.39 -12.33
N TYR A 1173 14.05 -44.29 -12.07
CA TYR A 1173 14.10 -45.35 -11.05
C TYR A 1173 15.18 -46.41 -11.31
#